data_AF-A0A8B8SZV1-F1
#
_entry.id   AF-A0A8B8SZV1-F1
#
_cell.length_a   1.000
_cell.length_b   1.000
_cell.length_c   1.000
_cell.angle_alpha   90.00
_cell.angle_beta   90.00
_cell.angle_gamma   90.00
#
_symmetry.space_group_name_H-M   'P 1'
#
loop_
_entity.id
_entity.type
_entity.pdbx_description
1 polymer ?
#
loop_
_entity_poly.entity_id
_entity_poly.type
_entity_poly.pdbx_seq_one_letter_code
_entity_poly.pdbx_strand_id
1 'polypeptide(L)'
;MWKKGNPPPTLLHPEKWCEELNHFISQCLIKDFEKRPSVTHLLDHPFIKGVHGKVLFLQKQLAKILQDQKHLNPVVKTRHERMHTRRPYRVEDAEKYCLEDDLVNLEVLDEDTIIHQLQKRYVDLLIYTYVGDILIAVNPFQNLSIYSPQFSRLYHGVKRASNPPHIFASADAAYQCMVTFNKDQCIVISGESGSGKTESAHLIVQHLTFLGKANNETLREKILQVNSLVEAFGNACTAINDNSSRFGKYLEMMFTPTGAVMGARISEYLLEKSRVIKQAAGEKNFHIFYYIYAGLYHQKKLSEFRLPEEKPPRYIADETGRVMHDITSKESYRRQFEAIQHCFRIIGFTDKEVHSVYRILAGILNIGNIEFAAISSQHQTDKSEVPNAEALENAASVLCISPEELQEALTSHCVVTRGETIIRANTVDRAADVRDAMSKALYGRLFSWIVNRINTLLQPDKNICAADGGMNVGILDIFGFENFQRNSFEQLCINIANEQIQYYFSQHVFALEQMEYQNEGIDAIPVEYEDNRPLLDMFLQKPLGLLALLDEESRFPQATDQTLVDKFEDNLRCRYFWRPKGMELCFGIQHYAGKVLYDASGVLEKNRDTLPADVVVILRTSENQLLQQLFSIPLTKTGNLAQTRARITAASRSLPPHFSAGRPKVDTLEVIRHPEETTNMKGQTVASYFRYSLMDLLSKMVVGQPHFVRCIKPNDDREALKFSRDRVLAQLRSTGILETVSIRQQGYSHRILFEEFVKRYYYLAFRTHQTLLASKESCVAILEKSRLDHWLLGKTKVFLKYYHVEQLNLLLREVIGRVVVLQAYAKGWLGARRYKKVREKREKGAVAIQSAWRGYDARRKFKKISNRRNESAVHIQAGRPSDQNHDLHPAVAAGTRGTVQVQDGREPGNHKVLRGSIDHKSSPQAESNNCHAETSSYSPAITEKNWHSQAQSSSKGYNVFAGHSVKHPVSGTGSLSSRTCHAAPDHPGLSPSRGAPAKPDSKNDLAQKQRTPRRRCQQPKMLSSPEDTMYYNQLNGTLEYQGSKRKPRKLGQIKVLDREDEYYKSLSPVDSIPEDDSTHPFFFPSSSKGASFAQH
;
A
#
# COMPACT_ATOMS: atom_id res chain seq x y z
N MET A 1 -32.86 -30.03 12.05
CA MET A 1 -34.32 -30.33 12.12
C MET A 1 -34.51 -31.56 12.98
N TRP A 2 -35.60 -31.68 13.76
CA TRP A 2 -35.89 -32.86 14.57
C TRP A 2 -37.36 -33.28 14.40
N LYS A 3 -37.61 -34.55 14.06
CA LYS A 3 -38.96 -35.06 13.72
C LYS A 3 -39.82 -35.30 14.97
N LYS A 4 -41.13 -35.02 14.90
CA LYS A 4 -42.12 -35.55 15.85
C LYS A 4 -42.16 -37.08 15.72
N GLY A 5 -42.11 -37.80 16.83
CA GLY A 5 -42.21 -39.28 16.87
C GLY A 5 -41.33 -39.94 17.94
N ASN A 6 -40.09 -39.48 18.13
CA ASN A 6 -39.15 -40.14 19.04
C ASN A 6 -39.51 -39.89 20.53
N PRO A 7 -39.37 -40.90 21.42
CA PRO A 7 -39.64 -40.79 22.86
C PRO A 7 -38.82 -39.69 23.57
N PRO A 8 -39.22 -39.24 24.78
CA PRO A 8 -38.43 -38.30 25.57
C PRO A 8 -37.03 -38.89 25.86
N PRO A 9 -35.96 -38.09 25.78
CA PRO A 9 -34.61 -38.58 26.06
C PRO A 9 -34.45 -38.97 27.53
N THR A 10 -33.82 -40.11 27.78
CA THR A 10 -33.47 -40.63 29.12
C THR A 10 -32.06 -40.21 29.52
N LEU A 11 -31.71 -40.39 30.80
CA LEU A 11 -30.32 -40.25 31.27
C LEU A 11 -29.41 -41.29 30.59
N LEU A 12 -28.10 -40.98 30.50
CA LEU A 12 -27.09 -42.01 30.27
C LEU A 12 -27.04 -42.92 31.51
N HIS A 13 -27.07 -44.24 31.28
CA HIS A 13 -27.08 -45.26 32.33
C HIS A 13 -28.22 -45.09 33.35
N PRO A 14 -29.51 -45.17 32.93
CA PRO A 14 -30.65 -45.06 33.84
C PRO A 14 -30.60 -46.09 34.99
N GLU A 15 -29.98 -47.26 34.76
CA GLU A 15 -29.77 -48.31 35.76
C GLU A 15 -28.93 -47.90 36.97
N LYS A 16 -28.27 -46.73 36.93
CA LYS A 16 -27.46 -46.18 38.03
C LYS A 16 -28.23 -45.16 38.90
N TRP A 17 -29.50 -44.93 38.60
CA TRP A 17 -30.36 -43.94 39.26
C TRP A 17 -31.67 -44.58 39.73
N CYS A 18 -32.29 -44.03 40.78
CA CYS A 18 -33.59 -44.55 41.23
C CYS A 18 -34.68 -44.33 40.17
N GLU A 19 -35.64 -45.26 40.10
CA GLU A 19 -36.74 -45.20 39.13
C GLU A 19 -37.56 -43.91 39.26
N GLU A 20 -37.73 -43.39 40.48
CA GLU A 20 -38.39 -42.11 40.75
C GLU A 20 -37.70 -40.92 40.06
N LEU A 21 -36.36 -40.88 40.04
CA LEU A 21 -35.60 -39.83 39.35
C LEU A 21 -35.67 -40.01 37.83
N ASN A 22 -35.51 -41.24 37.34
CA ASN A 22 -35.63 -41.55 35.92
C ASN A 22 -37.03 -41.16 35.39
N HIS A 23 -38.09 -41.45 36.14
CA HIS A 23 -39.46 -41.04 35.83
C HIS A 23 -39.65 -39.53 35.92
N PHE A 24 -39.15 -38.87 36.97
CA PHE A 24 -39.23 -37.41 37.10
C PHE A 24 -38.58 -36.68 35.90
N ILE A 25 -37.40 -37.14 35.48
CA ILE A 25 -36.70 -36.60 34.32
C ILE A 25 -37.46 -36.89 33.01
N SER A 26 -38.05 -38.08 32.84
CA SER A 26 -38.83 -38.38 31.63
C SER A 26 -40.07 -37.50 31.49
N GLN A 27 -40.77 -37.21 32.60
CA GLN A 27 -41.90 -36.28 32.67
C GLN A 27 -41.48 -34.84 32.32
N CYS A 28 -40.37 -34.35 32.89
CA CYS A 28 -39.79 -33.05 32.55
C CYS A 28 -39.41 -32.93 31.06
N LEU A 29 -38.99 -34.04 30.42
CA LEU A 29 -38.48 -34.08 29.05
C LEU A 29 -39.51 -34.49 27.98
N ILE A 30 -40.80 -34.56 28.35
CA ILE A 30 -41.91 -34.62 27.39
C ILE A 30 -41.81 -33.42 26.42
N LYS A 31 -41.83 -33.73 25.12
CA LYS A 31 -41.63 -32.77 24.00
C LYS A 31 -42.92 -32.11 23.53
N ASP A 32 -44.06 -32.68 23.90
CA ASP A 32 -45.39 -32.19 23.52
C ASP A 32 -45.88 -31.19 24.58
N PHE A 33 -46.00 -29.91 24.22
CA PHE A 33 -46.19 -28.83 25.19
C PHE A 33 -47.53 -28.94 25.93
N GLU A 34 -48.58 -29.41 25.25
CA GLU A 34 -49.91 -29.62 25.83
C GLU A 34 -49.98 -30.83 26.80
N LYS A 35 -48.98 -31.72 26.76
CA LYS A 35 -48.91 -32.92 27.60
C LYS A 35 -47.77 -32.89 28.63
N ARG A 36 -46.96 -31.83 28.63
CA ARG A 36 -45.91 -31.63 29.64
C ARG A 36 -46.57 -31.19 30.96
N PRO A 37 -46.29 -31.86 32.09
CA PRO A 37 -46.82 -31.44 33.39
C PRO A 37 -46.44 -29.99 33.74
N SER A 38 -47.35 -29.29 34.42
CA SER A 38 -47.08 -27.97 34.98
C SER A 38 -46.02 -28.03 36.07
N VAL A 39 -45.36 -26.89 36.35
CA VAL A 39 -44.38 -26.79 37.45
C VAL A 39 -44.99 -27.21 38.79
N THR A 40 -46.28 -26.92 39.02
CA THR A 40 -47.01 -27.39 40.20
C THR A 40 -47.10 -28.92 40.28
N HIS A 41 -47.51 -29.60 39.21
CA HIS A 41 -47.53 -31.06 39.16
C HIS A 41 -46.13 -31.69 39.32
N LEU A 42 -45.08 -31.04 38.82
CA LEU A 42 -43.70 -31.52 38.98
C LEU A 42 -43.21 -31.40 40.44
N LEU A 43 -43.62 -30.35 41.16
CA LEU A 43 -43.32 -30.22 42.60
C LEU A 43 -44.07 -31.26 43.45
N ASP A 44 -45.25 -31.69 43.01
CA ASP A 44 -46.03 -32.75 43.67
C ASP A 44 -45.51 -34.18 43.44
N HIS A 45 -44.50 -34.36 42.58
CA HIS A 45 -43.96 -35.68 42.21
C HIS A 45 -43.24 -36.39 43.37
N PRO A 46 -43.36 -37.74 43.52
CA PRO A 46 -42.77 -38.49 44.63
C PRO A 46 -41.29 -38.21 44.89
N PHE A 47 -40.46 -38.17 43.83
CA PHE A 47 -39.04 -37.82 43.92
C PHE A 47 -38.77 -36.48 44.64
N ILE A 48 -39.58 -35.45 44.38
CA ILE A 48 -39.43 -34.13 45.02
C ILE A 48 -39.98 -34.17 46.45
N LYS A 49 -41.11 -34.85 46.69
CA LYS A 49 -41.67 -35.04 48.03
C LYS A 49 -40.73 -35.81 48.97
N GLY A 50 -39.95 -36.77 48.46
CA GLY A 50 -38.92 -37.48 49.23
C GLY A 50 -37.77 -36.61 49.78
N VAL A 51 -37.62 -35.38 49.25
CA VAL A 51 -36.63 -34.37 49.64
C VAL A 51 -37.19 -33.37 50.66
N HIS A 52 -38.52 -33.18 50.76
CA HIS A 52 -39.13 -32.30 51.75
C HIS A 52 -38.74 -32.72 53.18
N GLY A 53 -38.42 -31.75 54.02
CA GLY A 53 -37.86 -31.96 55.37
C GLY A 53 -36.37 -32.32 55.42
N LYS A 54 -35.78 -32.89 54.36
CA LYS A 54 -34.35 -33.28 54.30
C LYS A 54 -33.43 -32.22 53.70
N VAL A 55 -33.99 -31.11 53.19
CA VAL A 55 -33.27 -30.03 52.48
C VAL A 55 -32.02 -29.56 53.23
N LEU A 56 -32.11 -29.33 54.55
CA LEU A 56 -31.01 -28.78 55.36
C LEU A 56 -29.86 -29.80 55.58
N PHE A 57 -30.19 -31.10 55.64
CA PHE A 57 -29.19 -32.17 55.66
C PHE A 57 -28.50 -32.32 54.30
N LEU A 58 -29.28 -32.35 53.22
CA LEU A 58 -28.77 -32.46 51.85
C LEU A 58 -27.95 -31.23 51.45
N GLN A 59 -28.31 -30.03 51.89
CA GLN A 59 -27.49 -28.82 51.74
C GLN A 59 -26.16 -28.94 52.49
N LYS A 60 -26.13 -29.47 53.73
CA LYS A 60 -24.87 -29.73 54.44
C LYS A 60 -24.01 -30.79 53.74
N GLN A 61 -24.63 -31.84 53.20
CA GLN A 61 -23.93 -32.91 52.49
C GLN A 61 -23.35 -32.40 51.15
N LEU A 62 -24.12 -31.61 50.40
CA LEU A 62 -23.67 -30.93 49.18
C LEU A 62 -22.60 -29.88 49.48
N ALA A 63 -22.75 -29.09 50.55
CA ALA A 63 -21.75 -28.14 50.99
C ALA A 63 -20.43 -28.82 51.38
N LYS A 64 -20.48 -30.00 52.01
CA LYS A 64 -19.29 -30.81 52.28
C LYS A 64 -18.63 -31.27 50.98
N ILE A 65 -19.38 -31.85 50.03
CA ILE A 65 -18.86 -32.24 48.71
C ILE A 65 -18.24 -31.04 47.97
N LEU A 66 -18.82 -29.84 48.11
CA LEU A 66 -18.30 -28.59 47.56
C LEU A 66 -17.09 -28.03 48.34
N GLN A 67 -16.89 -28.38 49.61
CA GLN A 67 -15.66 -28.08 50.37
C GLN A 67 -14.55 -29.07 50.00
N ASP A 68 -14.87 -30.36 49.93
CA ASP A 68 -13.94 -31.41 49.50
C ASP A 68 -13.44 -31.14 48.06
N GLN A 69 -14.30 -30.62 47.18
CA GLN A 69 -13.88 -30.13 45.84
C GLN A 69 -13.13 -28.79 45.86
N LYS A 70 -13.24 -27.95 46.89
CA LYS A 70 -12.53 -26.65 46.99
C LYS A 70 -11.08 -26.76 47.45
N HIS A 71 -10.67 -27.90 48.02
CA HIS A 71 -9.26 -28.18 48.30
C HIS A 71 -8.47 -28.60 47.03
N LEU A 72 -9.11 -28.62 45.87
CA LEU A 72 -8.48 -28.56 44.55
C LEU A 72 -8.78 -27.17 43.94
N ASN A 73 -7.74 -26.41 43.59
CA ASN A 73 -7.84 -24.97 43.35
C ASN A 73 -8.88 -24.58 42.26
N PRO A 74 -9.59 -23.45 42.45
CA PRO A 74 -10.71 -23.07 41.59
C PRO A 74 -10.26 -22.48 40.25
N VAL A 75 -10.70 -23.09 39.15
CA VAL A 75 -10.70 -22.47 37.81
C VAL A 75 -12.13 -22.07 37.47
N VAL A 76 -12.35 -20.77 37.22
CA VAL A 76 -13.65 -20.26 36.76
C VAL A 76 -13.92 -20.77 35.34
N LYS A 77 -14.89 -21.69 35.21
CA LYS A 77 -15.28 -22.26 33.91
C LYS A 77 -16.41 -21.46 33.26
N THR A 78 -16.06 -20.60 32.30
CA THR A 78 -16.93 -20.45 31.12
C THR A 78 -16.85 -21.74 30.30
N ARG A 79 -17.96 -22.12 29.66
CA ARG A 79 -18.23 -23.52 29.28
C ARG A 79 -18.04 -23.76 27.78
N HIS A 80 -16.85 -24.22 27.41
CA HIS A 80 -16.63 -25.02 26.19
C HIS A 80 -16.03 -26.38 26.58
N GLU A 81 -16.39 -27.44 25.85
CA GLU A 81 -16.15 -28.82 26.28
C GLU A 81 -14.77 -29.32 25.85
N ARG A 82 -13.79 -29.21 26.76
CA ARG A 82 -12.46 -29.81 26.57
C ARG A 82 -12.55 -31.33 26.55
N MET A 83 -12.14 -31.95 25.44
CA MET A 83 -11.86 -33.39 25.37
C MET A 83 -10.77 -33.74 26.39
N HIS A 84 -10.98 -34.82 27.15
CA HIS A 84 -10.18 -35.15 28.34
C HIS A 84 -9.30 -36.40 28.13
N THR A 85 -8.02 -36.20 27.85
CA THR A 85 -6.99 -37.27 27.80
C THR A 85 -5.86 -36.99 28.78
N ARG A 86 -6.18 -36.89 30.08
CA ARG A 86 -5.17 -36.65 31.13
C ARG A 86 -4.42 -37.93 31.53
N ARG A 87 -3.12 -37.98 31.21
CA ARG A 87 -2.10 -38.52 32.12
C ARG A 87 -1.25 -37.33 32.62
N PRO A 88 -0.97 -37.19 33.92
CA PRO A 88 -0.12 -36.11 34.42
C PRO A 88 1.36 -36.46 34.21
N TYR A 89 2.04 -35.76 33.30
CA TYR A 89 3.50 -35.75 33.26
C TYR A 89 4.02 -34.73 34.28
N ARG A 90 5.13 -35.03 34.97
CA ARG A 90 5.82 -34.03 35.81
C ARG A 90 6.66 -33.11 34.93
N VAL A 91 6.65 -31.82 35.25
CA VAL A 91 7.49 -30.82 34.58
C VAL A 91 8.79 -30.67 35.37
N GLU A 92 9.77 -31.52 35.06
CA GLU A 92 11.15 -31.43 35.58
C GLU A 92 12.19 -31.28 34.44
N ASP A 93 11.90 -31.74 33.20
CA ASP A 93 12.77 -31.62 32.03
C ASP A 93 12.43 -30.41 31.11
N ALA A 94 12.58 -29.18 31.59
CA ALA A 94 12.27 -27.97 30.78
C ALA A 94 13.25 -27.71 29.60
N GLU A 95 14.44 -28.31 29.63
CA GLU A 95 15.52 -28.06 28.65
C GLU A 95 15.28 -28.73 27.29
N LYS A 96 14.31 -29.65 27.18
CA LYS A 96 14.14 -30.52 26.00
C LYS A 96 13.28 -29.93 24.88
N TYR A 97 12.66 -28.77 25.08
CA TYR A 97 11.93 -28.07 24.03
C TYR A 97 12.90 -27.31 23.11
N CYS A 98 13.08 -27.86 21.90
CA CYS A 98 13.73 -27.16 20.80
C CYS A 98 13.03 -25.82 20.51
N LEU A 99 13.80 -24.82 20.10
CA LEU A 99 13.25 -23.56 19.60
C LEU A 99 12.83 -23.75 18.14
N GLU A 100 11.54 -23.86 17.91
CA GLU A 100 11.01 -23.96 16.55
C GLU A 100 10.97 -22.59 15.87
N ASP A 101 11.35 -22.56 14.59
CA ASP A 101 11.25 -21.39 13.72
C ASP A 101 9.85 -21.22 13.12
N ASP A 102 9.04 -22.29 13.11
CA ASP A 102 7.66 -22.31 12.64
C ASP A 102 6.75 -22.98 13.68
N LEU A 103 5.75 -22.26 14.19
CA LEU A 103 4.82 -22.78 15.21
C LEU A 103 3.99 -23.97 14.69
N VAL A 104 3.93 -24.18 13.38
CA VAL A 104 3.29 -25.36 12.76
C VAL A 104 4.01 -26.66 13.13
N ASN A 105 5.31 -26.63 13.47
CA ASN A 105 6.06 -27.83 13.85
C ASN A 105 5.77 -28.35 15.28
N LEU A 106 5.02 -27.60 16.10
CA LEU A 106 4.82 -27.94 17.51
C LEU A 106 3.91 -29.18 17.70
N GLU A 107 4.45 -30.22 18.35
CA GLU A 107 3.71 -31.45 18.72
C GLU A 107 2.51 -31.17 19.63
N VAL A 108 2.63 -30.17 20.52
CA VAL A 108 1.60 -29.77 21.47
C VAL A 108 1.16 -28.34 21.16
N LEU A 109 -0.07 -28.21 20.64
CA LEU A 109 -0.68 -26.93 20.33
C LEU A 109 -1.51 -26.42 21.51
N ASP A 110 -0.88 -25.63 22.40
CA ASP A 110 -1.58 -24.88 23.45
C ASP A 110 -1.07 -23.43 23.62
N GLU A 111 -1.87 -22.61 24.29
CA GLU A 111 -1.59 -21.19 24.53
C GLU A 111 -0.26 -20.98 25.26
N ASP A 112 0.01 -21.81 26.28
CA ASP A 112 1.16 -21.65 27.16
C ASP A 112 2.48 -21.99 26.45
N THR A 113 2.46 -22.98 25.55
CA THR A 113 3.59 -23.42 24.72
C THR A 113 3.92 -22.41 23.63
N ILE A 114 2.91 -21.89 22.90
CA ILE A 114 3.14 -20.83 21.90
C ILE A 114 3.77 -19.61 22.56
N ILE A 115 3.25 -19.19 23.71
CA ILE A 115 3.80 -18.02 24.41
C ILE A 115 5.18 -18.31 24.97
N HIS A 116 5.45 -19.50 25.50
CA HIS A 116 6.79 -19.87 25.95
C HIS A 116 7.81 -19.83 24.80
N GLN A 117 7.46 -20.36 23.62
CA GLN A 117 8.29 -20.27 22.41
C GLN A 117 8.54 -18.80 22.02
N LEU A 118 7.49 -17.99 21.87
CA LEU A 118 7.62 -16.57 21.51
C LEU A 118 8.40 -15.76 22.56
N GLN A 119 8.22 -16.06 23.85
CA GLN A 119 8.93 -15.40 24.95
C GLN A 119 10.43 -15.75 24.95
N LYS A 120 10.77 -17.03 24.79
CA LYS A 120 12.16 -17.51 24.73
C LYS A 120 12.87 -16.94 23.50
N ARG A 121 12.26 -17.04 22.32
CA ARG A 121 12.74 -16.41 21.07
C ARG A 121 12.93 -14.89 21.23
N TYR A 122 12.02 -14.18 21.90
CA TYR A 122 12.15 -12.74 22.12
C TYR A 122 13.34 -12.38 23.04
N VAL A 123 13.60 -13.18 24.08
CA VAL A 123 14.79 -13.03 24.94
C VAL A 123 16.08 -13.28 24.14
N ASP A 124 16.06 -14.28 23.25
CA ASP A 124 17.17 -14.60 22.32
C ASP A 124 17.27 -13.62 21.13
N LEU A 125 16.52 -12.51 21.14
CA LEU A 125 16.41 -11.49 20.07
C LEU A 125 15.86 -11.98 18.72
N LEU A 126 15.34 -13.20 18.66
CA LEU A 126 14.69 -13.81 17.50
C LEU A 126 13.23 -13.34 17.38
N ILE A 127 13.05 -12.04 17.12
CA ILE A 127 11.73 -11.36 17.07
C ILE A 127 10.76 -11.88 15.99
N TYR A 128 11.24 -12.67 15.04
CA TYR A 128 10.46 -13.21 13.93
C TYR A 128 10.21 -14.71 14.14
N THR A 129 8.97 -15.15 13.88
CA THR A 129 8.56 -16.57 13.98
C THR A 129 7.51 -16.87 12.90
N TYR A 130 7.59 -18.02 12.25
CA TYR A 130 6.63 -18.40 11.20
C TYR A 130 5.36 -19.07 11.76
N VAL A 131 4.29 -18.99 10.97
CA VAL A 131 3.09 -19.84 11.08
C VAL A 131 2.74 -20.34 9.68
N GLY A 132 3.41 -21.40 9.23
CA GLY A 132 3.25 -21.97 7.90
C GLY A 132 3.75 -21.05 6.79
N ASP A 133 2.84 -20.29 6.17
CA ASP A 133 3.16 -19.22 5.22
C ASP A 133 3.22 -17.83 5.88
N ILE A 134 2.48 -17.60 6.96
CA ILE A 134 2.34 -16.34 7.69
C ILE A 134 3.60 -16.03 8.53
N LEU A 135 3.84 -14.74 8.85
CA LEU A 135 4.92 -14.26 9.72
C LEU A 135 4.38 -13.53 10.95
N ILE A 136 4.85 -13.90 12.14
CA ILE A 136 4.72 -13.12 13.39
C ILE A 136 6.00 -12.29 13.56
N ALA A 137 5.83 -11.03 13.97
CA ALA A 137 6.90 -10.10 14.30
C ALA A 137 6.62 -9.43 15.66
N VAL A 138 7.47 -9.65 16.66
CA VAL A 138 7.34 -9.04 18.00
C VAL A 138 8.22 -7.80 18.09
N ASN A 139 7.67 -6.63 18.44
CA ASN A 139 8.46 -5.39 18.43
C ASN A 139 9.62 -5.43 19.46
N PRO A 140 10.90 -5.32 19.05
CA PRO A 140 12.03 -5.32 19.99
C PRO A 140 12.12 -4.05 20.86
N PHE A 141 11.50 -2.94 20.45
CA PHE A 141 11.75 -1.58 20.95
C PHE A 141 13.23 -1.14 20.93
N GLN A 142 14.08 -1.84 20.17
CA GLN A 142 15.49 -1.50 19.96
C GLN A 142 15.95 -1.86 18.54
N ASN A 143 17.00 -1.20 18.05
CA ASN A 143 17.55 -1.45 16.72
C ASN A 143 18.37 -2.74 16.68
N LEU A 144 17.96 -3.70 15.84
CA LEU A 144 18.67 -4.96 15.62
C LEU A 144 19.47 -4.90 14.30
N SER A 145 20.70 -5.45 14.28
CA SER A 145 21.61 -5.41 13.13
C SER A 145 21.26 -6.37 11.97
N ILE A 146 20.03 -6.89 11.95
CA ILE A 146 19.54 -7.92 11.01
C ILE A 146 19.02 -7.36 9.67
N TYR A 147 18.96 -6.04 9.51
CA TYR A 147 18.39 -5.37 8.33
C TYR A 147 19.43 -4.90 7.30
N SER A 148 20.68 -5.37 7.40
CA SER A 148 21.76 -4.91 6.53
C SER A 148 21.60 -5.40 5.08
N PRO A 149 22.26 -4.74 4.09
CA PRO A 149 22.31 -5.22 2.71
C PRO A 149 22.91 -6.62 2.54
N GLN A 150 23.62 -7.14 3.55
CA GLN A 150 24.13 -8.52 3.56
C GLN A 150 22.99 -9.51 3.85
N PHE A 151 22.13 -9.22 4.83
CA PHE A 151 20.91 -10.01 5.06
C PHE A 151 19.95 -9.95 3.86
N SER A 152 19.83 -8.81 3.17
CA SER A 152 19.08 -8.75 1.91
C SER A 152 19.67 -9.64 0.79
N ARG A 153 20.95 -10.02 0.83
CA ARG A 153 21.52 -11.05 -0.06
C ARG A 153 21.27 -12.47 0.47
N LEU A 154 21.31 -12.66 1.79
CA LEU A 154 21.08 -13.95 2.46
C LEU A 154 19.69 -14.54 2.17
N TYR A 155 18.66 -13.70 2.10
CA TYR A 155 17.27 -14.13 1.81
C TYR A 155 16.89 -14.13 0.32
N HIS A 156 17.74 -13.62 -0.59
CA HIS A 156 17.37 -13.44 -2.00
C HIS A 156 17.23 -14.76 -2.76
N GLY A 157 15.99 -15.18 -3.04
CA GLY A 157 15.69 -16.42 -3.74
C GLY A 157 16.26 -17.65 -3.05
N VAL A 158 16.28 -17.66 -1.72
CA VAL A 158 16.76 -18.78 -0.88
C VAL A 158 15.57 -19.52 -0.27
N LYS A 159 15.78 -20.78 0.13
CA LYS A 159 14.81 -21.62 0.84
C LYS A 159 14.30 -20.95 2.13
N ARG A 160 13.00 -21.05 2.44
CA ARG A 160 12.44 -20.58 3.72
C ARG A 160 13.05 -21.35 4.88
N ALA A 161 13.36 -22.63 4.68
CA ALA A 161 13.97 -23.51 5.68
C ALA A 161 15.51 -23.51 5.71
N SER A 162 16.20 -22.60 4.99
CA SER A 162 17.68 -22.49 5.07
C SER A 162 18.19 -21.27 5.83
N ASN A 163 17.29 -20.37 6.25
CA ASN A 163 17.59 -19.20 7.06
C ASN A 163 16.50 -19.08 8.14
N PRO A 164 16.79 -18.49 9.32
CA PRO A 164 15.76 -18.25 10.33
C PRO A 164 14.67 -17.28 9.84
N PRO A 165 13.50 -17.22 10.49
CA PRO A 165 12.40 -16.35 10.12
C PRO A 165 12.81 -14.88 10.02
N HIS A 166 12.38 -14.21 8.95
CA HIS A 166 12.69 -12.79 8.74
C HIS A 166 11.70 -12.11 7.80
N ILE A 167 11.49 -10.81 7.99
CA ILE A 167 10.62 -9.97 7.13
C ILE A 167 11.06 -9.98 5.66
N PHE A 168 12.38 -10.04 5.39
CA PHE A 168 12.91 -10.15 4.03
C PHE A 168 12.50 -11.46 3.34
N ALA A 169 12.34 -12.57 4.07
CA ALA A 169 11.87 -13.83 3.49
C ALA A 169 10.42 -13.74 3.02
N SER A 170 9.55 -13.01 3.74
CA SER A 170 8.18 -12.73 3.30
C SER A 170 8.14 -11.82 2.06
N ALA A 171 9.03 -10.83 1.99
CA ALA A 171 9.16 -9.95 0.83
C ALA A 171 9.71 -10.67 -0.41
N ASP A 172 10.73 -11.55 -0.27
CA ASP A 172 11.19 -12.41 -1.37
C ASP A 172 10.09 -13.41 -1.78
N ALA A 173 9.40 -14.07 -0.83
CA ALA A 173 8.29 -14.98 -1.14
C ALA A 173 7.19 -14.32 -1.99
N ALA A 174 6.78 -13.09 -1.66
CA ALA A 174 5.84 -12.31 -2.47
C ALA A 174 6.43 -11.99 -3.86
N TYR A 175 7.67 -11.52 -3.94
CA TYR A 175 8.35 -11.20 -5.20
C TYR A 175 8.53 -12.43 -6.12
N GLN A 176 8.97 -13.58 -5.59
CA GLN A 176 9.08 -14.82 -6.36
C GLN A 176 7.70 -15.31 -6.80
N CYS A 177 6.65 -15.15 -5.99
CA CYS A 177 5.28 -15.47 -6.40
C CYS A 177 4.81 -14.59 -7.56
N MET A 178 5.00 -13.26 -7.47
CA MET A 178 4.71 -12.33 -8.56
C MET A 178 5.39 -12.76 -9.88
N VAL A 179 6.71 -12.92 -9.85
CA VAL A 179 7.51 -13.24 -11.05
C VAL A 179 7.22 -14.63 -11.61
N THR A 180 6.95 -15.64 -10.76
CA THR A 180 6.79 -17.04 -11.22
C THR A 180 5.34 -17.43 -11.53
N PHE A 181 4.34 -16.72 -10.99
CA PHE A 181 2.92 -16.94 -11.32
C PHE A 181 2.33 -15.89 -12.26
N ASN A 182 3.00 -14.74 -12.45
CA ASN A 182 2.52 -13.60 -13.23
C ASN A 182 1.11 -13.15 -12.76
N LYS A 183 0.98 -12.99 -11.44
CA LYS A 183 -0.23 -12.59 -10.71
C LYS A 183 0.17 -11.54 -9.67
N ASP A 184 -0.63 -10.48 -9.52
CA ASP A 184 -0.40 -9.43 -8.50
C ASP A 184 -0.40 -10.01 -7.08
N GLN A 185 0.26 -9.32 -6.16
CA GLN A 185 0.44 -9.75 -4.77
C GLN A 185 0.06 -8.60 -3.82
N CYS A 186 -0.39 -8.93 -2.61
CA CYS A 186 -0.70 -7.96 -1.56
C CYS A 186 -0.08 -8.39 -0.23
N ILE A 187 0.77 -7.57 0.38
CA ILE A 187 1.33 -7.81 1.71
C ILE A 187 0.53 -7.00 2.73
N VAL A 188 -0.16 -7.69 3.64
CA VAL A 188 -1.09 -7.11 4.62
C VAL A 188 -0.47 -7.18 6.00
N ILE A 189 -0.14 -6.00 6.55
CA ILE A 189 0.53 -5.84 7.84
C ILE A 189 -0.50 -5.38 8.87
N SER A 190 -0.59 -6.07 10.02
CA SER A 190 -1.67 -5.84 11.00
C SER A 190 -1.22 -6.04 12.44
N GLY A 191 -1.91 -5.39 13.38
CA GLY A 191 -1.58 -5.39 14.81
C GLY A 191 -1.91 -4.06 15.51
N GLU A 192 -1.81 -4.03 16.83
CA GLU A 192 -2.16 -2.87 17.68
C GLU A 192 -1.27 -1.63 17.42
N SER A 193 -1.68 -0.46 17.93
CA SER A 193 -0.86 0.75 17.81
C SER A 193 0.46 0.61 18.58
N GLY A 194 1.59 0.97 17.94
CA GLY A 194 2.94 0.76 18.47
C GLY A 194 3.56 -0.64 18.22
N SER A 195 2.89 -1.57 17.53
CA SER A 195 3.42 -2.93 17.31
C SER A 195 4.50 -3.10 16.22
N GLY A 196 4.92 -2.02 15.54
CA GLY A 196 6.00 -2.07 14.53
C GLY A 196 5.55 -2.27 13.07
N LYS A 197 4.27 -2.00 12.74
CA LYS A 197 3.72 -2.14 11.37
C LYS A 197 4.47 -1.31 10.32
N THR A 198 4.65 -0.01 10.59
CA THR A 198 5.27 0.96 9.66
C THR A 198 6.73 0.63 9.39
N GLU A 199 7.49 0.21 10.41
CA GLU A 199 8.86 -0.30 10.26
C GLU A 199 8.89 -1.58 9.40
N SER A 200 7.96 -2.52 9.66
CA SER A 200 7.82 -3.73 8.84
C SER A 200 7.53 -3.39 7.38
N ALA A 201 6.67 -2.39 7.12
CA ALA A 201 6.38 -1.88 5.78
C ALA A 201 7.62 -1.27 5.12
N HIS A 202 8.38 -0.45 5.84
CA HIS A 202 9.63 0.14 5.35
C HIS A 202 10.64 -0.95 4.94
N LEU A 203 10.83 -1.96 5.79
CA LEU A 203 11.75 -3.08 5.55
C LEU A 203 11.33 -3.94 4.34
N ILE A 204 10.02 -4.14 4.13
CA ILE A 204 9.48 -4.79 2.93
C ILE A 204 9.80 -3.96 1.68
N VAL A 205 9.55 -2.64 1.67
CA VAL A 205 9.86 -1.76 0.53
C VAL A 205 11.35 -1.75 0.22
N GLN A 206 12.20 -1.64 1.25
CA GLN A 206 13.65 -1.69 1.12
C GLN A 206 14.11 -2.99 0.44
N HIS A 207 13.54 -4.13 0.85
CA HIS A 207 13.90 -5.42 0.27
C HIS A 207 13.36 -5.60 -1.16
N LEU A 208 12.09 -5.26 -1.42
CA LEU A 208 11.50 -5.34 -2.77
C LEU A 208 12.25 -4.44 -3.78
N THR A 209 12.69 -3.25 -3.35
CA THR A 209 13.49 -2.33 -4.18
C THR A 209 14.90 -2.87 -4.47
N PHE A 210 15.45 -3.69 -3.57
CA PHE A 210 16.70 -4.42 -3.79
C PHE A 210 16.51 -5.63 -4.73
N LEU A 211 15.47 -6.45 -4.49
CA LEU A 211 15.13 -7.64 -5.27
C LEU A 211 14.85 -7.32 -6.74
N GLY A 212 14.00 -6.31 -6.97
CA GLY A 212 13.57 -5.88 -8.30
C GLY A 212 14.57 -5.01 -9.04
N LYS A 213 15.86 -5.02 -8.64
CA LYS A 213 17.02 -4.47 -9.37
C LYS A 213 16.69 -3.18 -10.15
N ALA A 214 16.31 -2.13 -9.43
CA ALA A 214 16.00 -0.84 -10.04
C ALA A 214 17.21 -0.34 -10.84
N ASN A 215 17.16 -0.47 -12.17
CA ASN A 215 18.25 -0.11 -13.10
C ASN A 215 18.61 1.39 -13.05
N ASN A 216 17.76 2.21 -12.45
CA ASN A 216 17.98 3.61 -12.20
C ASN A 216 18.04 3.84 -10.67
N GLU A 217 19.24 4.09 -10.16
CA GLU A 217 19.50 4.30 -8.74
C GLU A 217 18.67 5.44 -8.15
N THR A 218 18.43 6.50 -8.93
CA THR A 218 17.57 7.63 -8.52
C THR A 218 16.12 7.22 -8.26
N LEU A 219 15.57 6.23 -8.98
CA LEU A 219 14.21 5.74 -8.72
C LEU A 219 14.13 4.99 -7.39
N ARG A 220 15.17 4.20 -7.07
CA ARG A 220 15.30 3.52 -5.78
C ARG A 220 15.35 4.53 -4.63
N GLU A 221 16.19 5.56 -4.73
CA GLU A 221 16.29 6.60 -3.70
C GLU A 221 14.95 7.32 -3.50
N LYS A 222 14.28 7.70 -4.59
CA LYS A 222 12.95 8.33 -4.55
C LYS A 222 11.91 7.49 -3.82
N ILE A 223 11.82 6.18 -4.13
CA ILE A 223 10.84 5.28 -3.49
C ILE A 223 11.08 5.19 -1.98
N LEU A 224 12.34 5.17 -1.53
CA LEU A 224 12.69 5.08 -0.11
C LEU A 224 12.42 6.40 0.64
N GLN A 225 12.83 7.54 0.10
CA GLN A 225 12.63 8.85 0.74
C GLN A 225 11.16 9.31 0.82
N VAL A 226 10.28 8.70 0.01
CA VAL A 226 8.85 9.01 0.02
C VAL A 226 8.15 8.60 1.32
N ASN A 227 8.58 7.52 1.99
CA ASN A 227 8.04 7.18 3.32
C ASN A 227 8.31 8.32 4.31
N SER A 228 9.57 8.75 4.45
CA SER A 228 9.99 9.86 5.32
C SER A 228 9.17 11.14 5.10
N LEU A 229 8.94 11.50 3.83
CA LEU A 229 8.16 12.69 3.49
C LEU A 229 6.67 12.55 3.87
N VAL A 230 6.04 11.43 3.54
CA VAL A 230 4.61 11.22 3.84
C VAL A 230 4.39 11.06 5.35
N GLU A 231 5.31 10.42 6.07
CA GLU A 231 5.25 10.26 7.53
C GLU A 231 5.34 11.61 8.27
N ALA A 232 6.18 12.55 7.84
CA ALA A 232 6.21 13.88 8.47
C ALA A 232 4.86 14.61 8.42
N PHE A 233 4.08 14.41 7.35
CA PHE A 233 2.75 15.01 7.17
C PHE A 233 1.60 14.12 7.68
N GLY A 234 1.80 12.80 7.79
CA GLY A 234 0.77 11.82 8.10
C GLY A 234 0.86 11.22 9.51
N ASN A 235 1.99 11.35 10.20
CA ASN A 235 2.21 10.81 11.53
C ASN A 235 2.23 11.93 12.61
N ALA A 236 1.92 11.54 13.84
CA ALA A 236 1.96 12.39 15.02
C ALA A 236 2.29 11.57 16.29
N CYS A 237 2.71 12.29 17.34
CA CYS A 237 2.90 11.69 18.67
C CYS A 237 1.54 11.55 19.39
N THR A 238 1.24 10.32 19.82
CA THR A 238 0.07 9.94 20.61
C THR A 238 0.49 9.41 21.99
N ALA A 239 -0.46 9.25 22.90
CA ALA A 239 -0.19 8.67 24.21
C ALA A 239 0.44 7.25 24.15
N ILE A 240 0.27 6.52 23.05
CA ILE A 240 0.72 5.12 22.88
C ILE A 240 1.94 5.00 21.94
N ASN A 241 2.16 5.93 21.00
CA ASN A 241 3.28 5.88 20.05
C ASN A 241 3.70 7.30 19.60
N ASP A 242 5.01 7.59 19.65
CA ASP A 242 5.55 8.92 19.31
C ASP A 242 5.61 9.20 17.79
N ASN A 243 5.63 8.16 16.96
CA ASN A 243 5.53 8.24 15.50
C ASN A 243 4.33 7.40 15.03
N SER A 244 3.11 7.82 15.40
CA SER A 244 1.88 7.10 15.05
C SER A 244 1.31 7.61 13.72
N SER A 245 1.21 6.75 12.71
CA SER A 245 0.48 7.07 11.48
C SER A 245 -0.99 7.35 11.77
N ARG A 246 -1.45 8.54 11.38
CA ARG A 246 -2.83 9.03 11.54
C ARG A 246 -3.60 9.02 10.21
N PHE A 247 -3.19 8.14 9.30
CA PHE A 247 -3.80 7.84 8.01
C PHE A 247 -3.44 6.38 7.63
N GLY A 248 -4.20 5.78 6.70
CA GLY A 248 -3.86 4.50 6.09
C GLY A 248 -3.09 4.68 4.78
N LYS A 249 -2.00 3.94 4.62
CA LYS A 249 -1.10 3.96 3.45
C LYS A 249 -1.19 2.62 2.71
N TYR A 250 -1.59 2.67 1.43
CA TYR A 250 -1.45 1.53 0.52
C TYR A 250 -0.45 1.88 -0.57
N LEU A 251 0.68 1.18 -0.59
CA LEU A 251 1.78 1.40 -1.52
C LEU A 251 1.81 0.28 -2.56
N GLU A 252 1.55 0.64 -3.82
CA GLU A 252 1.57 -0.22 -4.99
C GLU A 252 2.96 -0.10 -5.66
N MET A 253 3.83 -1.08 -5.50
CA MET A 253 5.09 -1.17 -6.24
C MET A 253 4.83 -1.84 -7.60
N MET A 254 5.21 -1.15 -8.69
CA MET A 254 4.98 -1.60 -10.07
C MET A 254 6.24 -2.22 -10.67
N PHE A 255 6.11 -3.42 -11.23
CA PHE A 255 7.20 -4.20 -11.80
C PHE A 255 6.92 -4.63 -13.25
N THR A 256 7.98 -4.87 -14.02
CA THR A 256 7.89 -5.62 -15.28
C THR A 256 7.55 -7.10 -15.01
N PRO A 257 7.06 -7.87 -15.99
CA PRO A 257 6.99 -9.33 -15.93
C PRO A 257 8.34 -10.01 -15.67
N THR A 258 9.46 -9.32 -15.95
CA THR A 258 10.83 -9.76 -15.65
C THR A 258 11.30 -9.41 -14.23
N GLY A 259 10.45 -8.79 -13.40
CA GLY A 259 10.72 -8.44 -12.01
C GLY A 259 11.44 -7.11 -11.78
N ALA A 260 11.69 -6.30 -12.81
CA ALA A 260 12.36 -5.01 -12.65
C ALA A 260 11.39 -3.93 -12.13
N VAL A 261 11.77 -3.15 -11.12
CA VAL A 261 10.96 -2.02 -10.62
C VAL A 261 10.81 -0.96 -11.73
N MET A 262 9.55 -0.66 -12.10
CA MET A 262 9.22 0.41 -13.03
C MET A 262 8.87 1.72 -12.32
N GLY A 263 8.28 1.64 -11.13
CA GLY A 263 7.85 2.80 -10.34
C GLY A 263 7.00 2.39 -9.14
N ALA A 264 6.35 3.36 -8.50
CA ALA A 264 5.45 3.10 -7.39
C ALA A 264 4.30 4.11 -7.31
N ARG A 265 3.24 3.76 -6.58
CA ARG A 265 2.06 4.61 -6.34
C ARG A 265 1.57 4.45 -4.91
N ILE A 266 1.17 5.54 -4.28
CA ILE A 266 0.56 5.57 -2.95
C ILE A 266 -0.92 5.94 -3.07
N SER A 267 -1.78 5.16 -2.43
CA SER A 267 -3.15 5.54 -2.10
C SER A 267 -3.24 5.89 -0.62
N GLU A 268 -3.77 7.08 -0.33
CA GLU A 268 -4.00 7.60 1.01
C GLU A 268 -5.45 7.35 1.44
N TYR A 269 -5.65 7.06 2.73
CA TYR A 269 -6.97 6.83 3.30
C TYR A 269 -7.08 7.45 4.70
N LEU A 270 -8.24 8.02 5.03
CA LEU A 270 -8.66 8.27 6.42
C LEU A 270 -7.66 9.10 7.27
N LEU A 271 -7.19 10.23 6.72
CA LEU A 271 -6.38 11.20 7.47
C LEU A 271 -7.18 11.81 8.64
N GLU A 272 -6.61 11.79 9.85
CA GLU A 272 -7.17 12.37 11.08
C GLU A 272 -7.10 13.92 11.08
N LYS A 273 -7.85 14.56 10.17
CA LYS A 273 -7.80 16.03 9.96
C LYS A 273 -8.05 16.85 11.23
N SER A 274 -8.86 16.35 12.17
CA SER A 274 -9.17 17.04 13.43
C SER A 274 -7.95 17.28 14.31
N ARG A 275 -6.89 16.47 14.19
CA ARG A 275 -5.61 16.69 14.87
C ARG A 275 -4.95 18.03 14.52
N VAL A 276 -5.26 18.59 13.34
CA VAL A 276 -4.75 19.91 12.90
C VAL A 276 -5.19 21.03 13.86
N ILE A 277 -6.43 20.97 14.38
CA ILE A 277 -7.06 22.04 15.15
C ILE A 277 -7.02 21.80 16.67
N LYS A 278 -7.03 20.53 17.10
CA LYS A 278 -7.09 20.14 18.51
C LYS A 278 -6.48 18.76 18.73
N GLN A 279 -5.73 18.60 19.82
CA GLN A 279 -5.11 17.34 20.21
C GLN A 279 -5.62 16.89 21.59
N ALA A 280 -5.42 15.63 21.94
CA ALA A 280 -5.69 15.14 23.30
C ALA A 280 -4.53 15.46 24.25
N ALA A 281 -4.78 15.47 25.56
CA ALA A 281 -3.76 15.78 26.57
C ALA A 281 -2.56 14.82 26.46
N GLY A 282 -1.35 15.40 26.36
CA GLY A 282 -0.10 14.67 26.16
C GLY A 282 0.22 14.28 24.70
N GLU A 283 -0.69 14.53 23.74
CA GLU A 283 -0.44 14.29 22.31
C GLU A 283 0.11 15.54 21.61
N LYS A 284 0.59 15.36 20.36
CA LYS A 284 1.03 16.46 19.50
C LYS A 284 0.27 16.51 18.17
N ASN A 285 0.39 17.64 17.47
CA ASN A 285 -0.08 17.81 16.09
C ASN A 285 0.83 17.00 15.12
N PHE A 286 0.55 17.02 13.82
CA PHE A 286 1.39 16.40 12.80
C PHE A 286 2.84 16.93 12.85
N HIS A 287 3.82 16.04 12.67
CA HIS A 287 5.23 16.36 12.90
C HIS A 287 5.74 17.55 12.06
N ILE A 288 5.25 17.67 10.81
CA ILE A 288 5.63 18.72 9.87
C ILE A 288 5.46 20.15 10.43
N PHE A 289 4.46 20.41 11.29
CA PHE A 289 4.27 21.75 11.87
C PHE A 289 5.43 22.13 12.80
N TYR A 290 5.89 21.20 13.64
CA TYR A 290 7.03 21.42 14.53
C TYR A 290 8.35 21.50 13.74
N TYR A 291 8.52 20.66 12.71
CA TYR A 291 9.72 20.65 11.88
C TYR A 291 9.86 21.95 11.06
N ILE A 292 8.80 22.41 10.40
CA ILE A 292 8.82 23.69 9.66
C ILE A 292 9.09 24.86 10.59
N TYR A 293 8.44 24.92 11.76
CA TYR A 293 8.58 26.06 12.65
C TYR A 293 9.99 26.16 13.24
N ALA A 294 10.59 25.06 13.70
CA ALA A 294 12.00 25.01 14.11
C ALA A 294 12.96 25.29 12.94
N GLY A 295 12.66 24.77 11.75
CA GLY A 295 13.42 25.04 10.53
C GLY A 295 13.48 26.52 10.15
N LEU A 296 12.32 27.18 10.11
CA LEU A 296 12.19 28.60 9.79
C LEU A 296 12.76 29.49 10.91
N TYR A 297 12.66 29.09 12.18
CA TYR A 297 13.33 29.78 13.30
C TYR A 297 14.85 29.79 13.11
N HIS A 298 15.47 28.62 12.96
CA HIS A 298 16.93 28.53 12.78
C HIS A 298 17.42 29.15 11.46
N GLN A 299 16.59 29.18 10.41
CA GLN A 299 16.90 29.86 9.14
C GLN A 299 16.60 31.38 9.15
N LYS A 300 16.10 31.94 10.28
CA LYS A 300 15.71 33.36 10.42
C LYS A 300 14.68 33.83 9.37
N LYS A 301 13.67 32.99 9.12
CA LYS A 301 12.61 33.21 8.12
C LYS A 301 11.20 33.35 8.69
N LEU A 302 11.02 33.35 10.01
CA LEU A 302 9.67 33.42 10.60
C LEU A 302 8.89 34.68 10.17
N SER A 303 9.57 35.81 10.02
CA SER A 303 9.00 37.05 9.48
C SER A 303 8.49 36.93 8.03
N GLU A 304 9.16 36.15 7.16
CA GLU A 304 8.70 35.89 5.78
C GLU A 304 7.36 35.15 5.75
N PHE A 305 7.13 34.29 6.74
CA PHE A 305 5.90 33.50 6.91
C PHE A 305 4.95 34.07 7.97
N ARG A 306 5.22 35.29 8.47
CA ARG A 306 4.50 35.99 9.54
C ARG A 306 4.17 35.07 10.75
N LEU A 307 5.13 34.25 11.18
CA LEU A 307 5.00 33.41 12.37
C LEU A 307 5.61 34.10 13.60
N PRO A 308 5.00 34.01 14.79
CA PRO A 308 5.53 34.63 16.01
C PRO A 308 6.85 33.97 16.47
N GLU A 309 7.73 34.74 17.10
CA GLU A 309 9.02 34.23 17.62
C GLU A 309 9.00 33.88 19.12
N GLU A 310 8.08 34.46 19.91
CA GLU A 310 8.04 34.29 21.37
C GLU A 310 6.95 33.31 21.87
N LYS A 311 5.76 33.33 21.25
CA LYS A 311 4.59 32.55 21.66
C LYS A 311 4.20 31.53 20.58
N PRO A 312 3.91 30.26 20.93
CA PRO A 312 3.55 29.27 19.93
C PRO A 312 2.13 29.51 19.38
N PRO A 313 1.89 29.33 18.07
CA PRO A 313 0.54 29.38 17.48
C PRO A 313 -0.43 28.38 18.12
N ARG A 314 -1.71 28.78 18.21
CA ARG A 314 -2.77 28.08 18.96
C ARG A 314 -2.85 26.57 18.67
N TYR A 315 -2.75 26.18 17.40
CA TYR A 315 -2.90 24.79 16.94
C TYR A 315 -1.73 23.86 17.31
N ILE A 316 -0.62 24.37 17.83
CA ILE A 316 0.53 23.56 18.28
C ILE A 316 0.96 23.84 19.72
N ALA A 317 0.37 24.85 20.37
CA ALA A 317 0.62 25.20 21.76
C ALA A 317 0.18 24.05 22.69
N ASP A 318 1.01 23.73 23.68
CA ASP A 318 0.74 22.68 24.67
C ASP A 318 0.44 23.26 26.05
N GLU A 319 -0.33 22.51 26.86
CA GLU A 319 -0.66 22.89 28.24
C GLU A 319 0.59 23.05 29.14
N THR A 320 1.75 22.50 28.75
CA THR A 320 3.00 22.64 29.52
C THR A 320 3.86 23.82 29.10
N GLY A 321 3.46 24.58 28.06
CA GLY A 321 4.16 25.77 27.55
C GLY A 321 5.55 25.51 26.95
N ARG A 322 5.99 24.26 26.88
CA ARG A 322 7.37 23.90 26.50
C ARG A 322 7.59 23.86 25.00
N VAL A 323 6.55 23.93 24.17
CA VAL A 323 6.68 23.86 22.70
C VAL A 323 7.71 24.86 22.14
N MET A 324 7.79 26.10 22.63
CA MET A 324 8.81 27.06 22.15
C MET A 324 10.25 26.71 22.58
N HIS A 325 10.43 26.16 23.79
CA HIS A 325 11.72 25.60 24.20
C HIS A 325 12.09 24.39 23.33
N ASP A 326 11.13 23.51 23.04
CA ASP A 326 11.27 22.35 22.15
C ASP A 326 11.62 22.79 20.71
N ILE A 327 11.07 23.90 20.21
CA ILE A 327 11.36 24.46 18.88
C ILE A 327 12.78 25.06 18.77
N THR A 328 13.25 25.71 19.84
CA THR A 328 14.51 26.49 19.83
C THR A 328 15.74 25.70 20.26
N SER A 329 15.59 24.72 21.16
CA SER A 329 16.70 23.92 21.71
C SER A 329 16.87 22.53 21.09
N LYS A 330 15.80 21.95 20.54
CA LYS A 330 15.77 20.51 20.21
C LYS A 330 16.31 20.25 18.82
N GLU A 331 17.61 19.99 18.74
CA GLU A 331 18.33 19.73 17.50
C GLU A 331 17.69 18.65 16.61
N SER A 332 16.94 17.69 17.18
CA SER A 332 16.20 16.68 16.42
C SER A 332 15.17 17.28 15.46
N TYR A 333 14.44 18.34 15.83
CA TYR A 333 13.46 18.98 14.93
C TYR A 333 14.14 19.68 13.77
N ARG A 334 15.29 20.32 14.03
CA ARG A 334 16.14 20.91 12.99
C ARG A 334 16.66 19.84 12.01
N ARG A 335 17.27 18.76 12.52
CA ARG A 335 17.79 17.67 11.68
C ARG A 335 16.68 17.00 10.85
N GLN A 336 15.48 16.84 11.42
CA GLN A 336 14.32 16.32 10.69
C GLN A 336 13.83 17.29 9.60
N PHE A 337 13.82 18.61 9.85
CA PHE A 337 13.50 19.58 8.81
C PHE A 337 14.53 19.57 7.66
N GLU A 338 15.82 19.54 7.98
CA GLU A 338 16.90 19.42 6.99
C GLU A 338 16.76 18.11 6.16
N ALA A 339 16.37 17.00 6.79
CA ALA A 339 16.04 15.75 6.11
C ALA A 339 14.79 15.87 5.20
N ILE A 340 13.73 16.58 5.61
CA ILE A 340 12.54 16.79 4.78
C ILE A 340 12.83 17.70 3.58
N GLN A 341 13.66 18.75 3.74
CA GLN A 341 14.17 19.53 2.61
C GLN A 341 14.96 18.65 1.62
N HIS A 342 15.75 17.70 2.13
CA HIS A 342 16.48 16.72 1.32
C HIS A 342 15.53 15.74 0.59
N CYS A 343 14.47 15.26 1.25
CA CYS A 343 13.43 14.40 0.65
C CYS A 343 12.74 15.09 -0.53
N PHE A 344 12.26 16.33 -0.35
CA PHE A 344 11.62 17.11 -1.43
C PHE A 344 12.53 17.21 -2.67
N ARG A 345 13.83 17.49 -2.45
CA ARG A 345 14.83 17.62 -3.51
C ARG A 345 15.11 16.29 -4.24
N ILE A 346 15.24 15.17 -3.53
CA ILE A 346 15.44 13.84 -4.14
C ILE A 346 14.22 13.44 -4.96
N ILE A 347 13.00 13.63 -4.42
CA ILE A 347 11.76 13.22 -5.08
C ILE A 347 11.52 14.02 -6.36
N GLY A 348 11.91 15.30 -6.37
CA GLY A 348 11.84 16.19 -7.54
C GLY A 348 10.73 17.23 -7.45
N PHE A 349 10.40 17.70 -6.24
CA PHE A 349 9.61 18.91 -6.06
C PHE A 349 10.46 20.13 -6.38
N THR A 350 9.87 21.17 -6.98
CA THR A 350 10.56 22.44 -7.24
C THR A 350 10.54 23.34 -6.00
N ASP A 351 11.53 24.22 -5.83
CA ASP A 351 11.60 25.13 -4.67
C ASP A 351 10.36 26.03 -4.56
N LYS A 352 9.74 26.39 -5.70
CA LYS A 352 8.47 27.14 -5.74
C LYS A 352 7.32 26.35 -5.14
N GLU A 353 7.23 25.05 -5.42
CA GLU A 353 6.21 24.17 -4.84
C GLU A 353 6.44 23.99 -3.33
N VAL A 354 7.68 23.75 -2.90
CA VAL A 354 8.04 23.63 -1.48
C VAL A 354 7.72 24.93 -0.73
N HIS A 355 8.02 26.09 -1.32
CA HIS A 355 7.67 27.39 -0.74
C HIS A 355 6.15 27.59 -0.61
N SER A 356 5.38 27.23 -1.64
CA SER A 356 3.91 27.27 -1.57
C SER A 356 3.35 26.30 -0.51
N VAL A 357 3.94 25.12 -0.33
CA VAL A 357 3.59 24.17 0.75
C VAL A 357 3.85 24.80 2.12
N TYR A 358 5.00 25.44 2.32
CA TYR A 358 5.35 26.11 3.57
C TYR A 358 4.43 27.30 3.87
N ARG A 359 4.05 28.09 2.85
CA ARG A 359 3.06 29.18 3.01
C ARG A 359 1.71 28.65 3.46
N ILE A 360 1.20 27.58 2.88
CA ILE A 360 -0.11 27.02 3.28
C ILE A 360 -0.05 26.49 4.73
N LEU A 361 1.07 25.89 5.16
CA LEU A 361 1.23 25.38 6.52
C LEU A 361 1.38 26.49 7.56
N ALA A 362 2.14 27.56 7.26
CA ALA A 362 2.20 28.75 8.10
C ALA A 362 0.84 29.48 8.13
N GLY A 363 0.12 29.53 7.00
CA GLY A 363 -1.23 30.07 6.91
C GLY A 363 -2.23 29.33 7.80
N ILE A 364 -2.16 28.00 7.89
CA ILE A 364 -2.95 27.19 8.83
C ILE A 364 -2.63 27.57 10.29
N LEU A 365 -1.36 27.71 10.65
CA LEU A 365 -0.96 28.12 12.01
C LEU A 365 -1.47 29.54 12.35
N ASN A 366 -1.42 30.48 11.40
CA ASN A 366 -1.92 31.84 11.58
C ASN A 366 -3.46 31.92 11.61
N ILE A 367 -4.17 31.14 10.79
CA ILE A 367 -5.63 31.00 10.91
C ILE A 367 -6.01 30.58 12.34
N GLY A 368 -5.27 29.64 12.95
CA GLY A 368 -5.52 29.23 14.33
C GLY A 368 -5.37 30.32 15.38
N ASN A 369 -4.64 31.39 15.08
CA ASN A 369 -4.49 32.55 15.97
C ASN A 369 -5.64 33.56 15.83
N ILE A 370 -6.57 33.38 14.89
CA ILE A 370 -7.77 34.20 14.77
C ILE A 370 -8.75 33.83 15.89
N GLU A 371 -9.09 34.82 16.71
CA GLU A 371 -10.08 34.73 17.79
C GLU A 371 -11.33 35.55 17.42
N PHE A 372 -12.43 35.29 18.11
CA PHE A 372 -13.73 35.92 17.83
C PHE A 372 -14.36 36.45 19.11
N ALA A 373 -14.96 37.63 19.04
CA ALA A 373 -15.73 38.28 20.11
C ALA A 373 -17.19 38.48 19.68
N ALA A 374 -18.11 38.66 20.64
CA ALA A 374 -19.52 38.92 20.36
C ALA A 374 -19.82 40.44 20.46
N ILE A 375 -20.43 41.01 19.42
CA ILE A 375 -20.83 42.43 19.43
C ILE A 375 -22.12 42.58 20.24
N SER A 376 -22.03 43.11 21.46
CA SER A 376 -23.19 43.44 22.28
C SER A 376 -23.86 44.75 21.82
N SER A 377 -24.68 44.68 20.77
CA SER A 377 -25.48 45.81 20.28
C SER A 377 -26.96 45.68 20.67
N GLN A 378 -27.68 46.80 20.83
CA GLN A 378 -29.07 46.80 21.32
C GLN A 378 -30.09 46.06 20.44
N HIS A 379 -29.75 45.73 19.18
CA HIS A 379 -30.65 45.07 18.23
C HIS A 379 -30.03 43.86 17.51
N GLN A 380 -28.79 43.49 17.79
CA GLN A 380 -28.14 42.28 17.26
C GLN A 380 -27.26 41.65 18.36
N THR A 381 -27.65 40.48 18.84
CA THR A 381 -26.97 39.70 19.90
C THR A 381 -26.01 38.64 19.35
N ASP A 382 -26.24 38.18 18.12
CA ASP A 382 -25.69 36.93 17.59
C ASP A 382 -24.50 37.14 16.63
N LYS A 383 -23.97 38.36 16.55
CA LYS A 383 -22.92 38.74 15.58
C LYS A 383 -21.51 38.60 16.19
N SER A 384 -20.66 37.80 15.54
CA SER A 384 -19.22 37.76 15.81
C SER A 384 -18.42 38.89 15.13
N GLU A 385 -17.31 39.26 15.73
CA GLU A 385 -16.22 40.06 15.12
C GLU A 385 -14.85 39.48 15.44
N VAL A 386 -13.81 39.92 14.74
CA VAL A 386 -12.41 39.57 15.00
C VAL A 386 -11.75 40.72 15.76
N PRO A 387 -11.47 40.61 17.07
CA PRO A 387 -10.91 41.70 17.86
C PRO A 387 -9.41 41.96 17.60
N ASN A 388 -8.70 40.99 17.01
CA ASN A 388 -7.29 41.12 16.65
C ASN A 388 -7.12 41.11 15.12
N ALA A 389 -7.08 42.31 14.52
CA ALA A 389 -6.83 42.49 13.09
C ALA A 389 -5.45 41.97 12.63
N GLU A 390 -4.43 42.00 13.50
CA GLU A 390 -3.07 41.54 13.14
C GLU A 390 -3.06 40.04 12.83
N ALA A 391 -3.76 39.22 13.62
CA ALA A 391 -3.87 37.78 13.38
C ALA A 391 -4.56 37.46 12.04
N LEU A 392 -5.59 38.26 11.69
CA LEU A 392 -6.31 38.17 10.42
C LEU A 392 -5.43 38.57 9.23
N GLU A 393 -4.75 39.73 9.30
CA GLU A 393 -3.79 40.18 8.29
C GLU A 393 -2.64 39.18 8.10
N ASN A 394 -2.13 38.62 9.20
CA ASN A 394 -1.04 37.65 9.17
C ASN A 394 -1.46 36.33 8.50
N ALA A 395 -2.71 35.90 8.67
CA ALA A 395 -3.27 34.76 7.92
C ALA A 395 -3.51 35.11 6.44
N ALA A 396 -4.16 36.24 6.17
CA ALA A 396 -4.54 36.68 4.82
C ALA A 396 -3.32 36.90 3.91
N SER A 397 -2.29 37.60 4.40
CA SER A 397 -1.07 37.90 3.65
C SER A 397 -0.26 36.65 3.29
N VAL A 398 -0.20 35.66 4.18
CA VAL A 398 0.55 34.39 3.96
C VAL A 398 -0.19 33.46 2.98
N LEU A 399 -1.52 33.49 2.99
CA LEU A 399 -2.38 32.78 2.02
C LEU A 399 -2.57 33.56 0.70
N CYS A 400 -2.16 34.84 0.67
CA CYS A 400 -2.26 35.76 -0.45
C CYS A 400 -3.71 36.02 -0.89
N ILE A 401 -4.58 36.36 0.08
CA ILE A 401 -5.99 36.74 -0.06
C ILE A 401 -6.25 38.10 0.64
N SER A 402 -7.39 38.74 0.38
CA SER A 402 -7.82 39.95 1.09
C SER A 402 -8.17 39.62 2.57
N PRO A 403 -7.72 40.44 3.55
CA PRO A 403 -8.15 40.30 4.93
C PRO A 403 -9.64 40.65 5.13
N GLU A 404 -10.18 41.60 4.35
CA GLU A 404 -11.59 41.99 4.39
C GLU A 404 -12.50 40.84 3.93
N GLU A 405 -12.19 40.22 2.78
CA GLU A 405 -12.87 39.03 2.27
C GLU A 405 -12.80 37.88 3.30
N LEU A 406 -11.61 37.64 3.87
CA LEU A 406 -11.40 36.61 4.89
C LEU A 406 -12.26 36.87 6.15
N GLN A 407 -12.36 38.12 6.60
CA GLN A 407 -13.20 38.46 7.74
C GLN A 407 -14.69 38.21 7.46
N GLU A 408 -15.17 38.59 6.27
CA GLU A 408 -16.58 38.37 5.91
C GLU A 408 -16.94 36.88 5.88
N ALA A 409 -16.09 36.03 5.28
CA ALA A 409 -16.36 34.58 5.19
C ALA A 409 -16.17 33.81 6.51
N LEU A 410 -15.47 34.38 7.50
CA LEU A 410 -15.40 33.84 8.86
C LEU A 410 -16.57 34.32 9.73
N THR A 411 -16.94 35.60 9.63
CA THR A 411 -17.94 36.24 10.51
C THR A 411 -19.37 36.24 9.97
N SER A 412 -19.57 35.86 8.70
CA SER A 412 -20.88 35.72 8.05
C SER A 412 -21.01 34.42 7.26
N HIS A 413 -22.21 34.10 6.78
CA HIS A 413 -22.47 33.05 5.81
C HIS A 413 -23.62 33.43 4.88
N CYS A 414 -23.48 33.09 3.59
CA CYS A 414 -24.55 33.26 2.60
C CYS A 414 -25.45 32.02 2.55
N VAL A 415 -26.77 32.21 2.72
CA VAL A 415 -27.77 31.15 2.47
C VAL A 415 -28.63 31.53 1.27
N VAL A 416 -28.51 30.79 0.17
CA VAL A 416 -29.41 30.94 -0.99
C VAL A 416 -30.68 30.14 -0.73
N THR A 417 -31.82 30.81 -0.62
CA THR A 417 -33.15 30.18 -0.51
C THR A 417 -34.06 30.67 -1.62
N ARG A 418 -34.56 29.75 -2.47
CA ARG A 418 -35.53 30.03 -3.55
C ARG A 418 -35.07 31.08 -4.58
N GLY A 419 -33.77 31.37 -4.66
CA GLY A 419 -33.20 32.40 -5.54
C GLY A 419 -32.80 33.70 -4.81
N GLU A 420 -33.21 33.88 -3.55
CA GLU A 420 -32.79 34.99 -2.71
C GLU A 420 -31.52 34.61 -1.92
N THR A 421 -30.47 35.43 -1.99
CA THR A 421 -29.26 35.27 -1.17
C THR A 421 -29.41 36.03 0.15
N ILE A 422 -29.57 35.31 1.25
CA ILE A 422 -29.67 35.88 2.59
C ILE A 422 -28.32 35.77 3.29
N ILE A 423 -27.62 36.89 3.43
CA ILE A 423 -26.41 36.99 4.26
C ILE A 423 -26.82 37.00 5.73
N ARG A 424 -26.17 36.19 6.56
CA ARG A 424 -26.37 36.15 8.02
C ARG A 424 -25.03 36.18 8.74
N ALA A 425 -24.96 36.89 9.85
CA ALA A 425 -23.81 36.79 10.75
C ALA A 425 -23.67 35.37 11.32
N ASN A 426 -22.44 34.99 11.63
CA ASN A 426 -22.10 33.84 12.45
C ASN A 426 -22.02 34.27 13.92
N THR A 427 -22.42 33.37 14.82
CA THR A 427 -22.09 33.45 16.25
C THR A 427 -20.60 33.18 16.46
N VAL A 428 -20.07 33.51 17.65
CA VAL A 428 -18.66 33.28 18.02
C VAL A 428 -18.24 31.82 17.82
N ASP A 429 -19.05 30.86 18.31
CA ASP A 429 -18.77 29.43 18.17
C ASP A 429 -18.76 29.00 16.71
N ARG A 430 -19.75 29.46 15.93
CA ARG A 430 -19.85 29.13 14.51
C ARG A 430 -18.73 29.75 13.68
N ALA A 431 -18.24 30.94 14.02
CA ALA A 431 -17.08 31.54 13.38
C ALA A 431 -15.80 30.72 13.67
N ALA A 432 -15.66 30.20 14.91
CA ALA A 432 -14.61 29.26 15.25
C ALA A 432 -14.73 27.92 14.50
N ASP A 433 -15.94 27.36 14.34
CA ASP A 433 -16.17 26.17 13.51
C ASP A 433 -15.75 26.38 12.06
N VAL A 434 -16.03 27.55 11.49
CA VAL A 434 -15.66 27.87 10.10
C VAL A 434 -14.15 28.05 9.96
N ARG A 435 -13.47 28.73 10.90
CA ARG A 435 -12.00 28.82 10.99
C ARG A 435 -11.35 27.43 11.07
N ASP A 436 -11.93 26.54 11.86
CA ASP A 436 -11.42 25.19 12.09
C ASP A 436 -11.73 24.27 10.89
N ALA A 437 -12.89 24.42 10.24
CA ALA A 437 -13.24 23.76 8.98
C ALA A 437 -12.30 24.18 7.84
N MET A 438 -12.01 25.47 7.71
CA MET A 438 -11.04 26.03 6.78
C MET A 438 -9.66 25.39 6.98
N SER A 439 -9.20 25.32 8.24
CA SER A 439 -7.90 24.76 8.64
C SER A 439 -7.79 23.25 8.30
N LYS A 440 -8.82 22.46 8.65
CA LYS A 440 -8.92 21.03 8.29
C LYS A 440 -8.93 20.82 6.77
N ALA A 441 -9.65 21.66 6.03
CA ALA A 441 -9.77 21.56 4.58
C ALA A 441 -8.49 21.93 3.82
N LEU A 442 -7.78 22.98 4.27
CA LEU A 442 -6.46 23.36 3.77
C LEU A 442 -5.48 22.20 3.92
N TYR A 443 -5.34 21.65 5.13
CA TYR A 443 -4.40 20.56 5.40
C TYR A 443 -4.74 19.27 4.61
N GLY A 444 -6.02 18.87 4.61
CA GLY A 444 -6.47 17.66 3.92
C GLY A 444 -6.28 17.74 2.40
N ARG A 445 -6.55 18.89 1.77
CA ARG A 445 -6.30 19.10 0.34
C ARG A 445 -4.79 19.18 0.03
N LEU A 446 -4.00 19.81 0.90
CA LEU A 446 -2.54 19.90 0.76
C LEU A 446 -1.87 18.53 0.81
N PHE A 447 -2.20 17.69 1.79
CA PHE A 447 -1.69 16.32 1.91
C PHE A 447 -2.01 15.51 0.65
N SER A 448 -3.27 15.56 0.21
CA SER A 448 -3.73 14.87 -0.99
C SER A 448 -3.07 15.37 -2.28
N TRP A 449 -2.72 16.66 -2.35
CA TRP A 449 -1.90 17.19 -3.44
C TRP A 449 -0.46 16.68 -3.38
N ILE A 450 0.17 16.63 -2.21
CA ILE A 450 1.53 16.08 -2.01
C ILE A 450 1.58 14.62 -2.46
N VAL A 451 0.63 13.78 -2.04
CA VAL A 451 0.54 12.37 -2.45
C VAL A 451 0.29 12.24 -3.96
N ASN A 452 -0.58 13.08 -4.55
CA ASN A 452 -0.77 13.10 -6.01
C ASN A 452 0.47 13.59 -6.79
N ARG A 453 1.27 14.50 -6.20
CA ARG A 453 2.52 15.00 -6.79
C ARG A 453 3.62 13.95 -6.74
N ILE A 454 3.77 13.25 -5.61
CA ILE A 454 4.61 12.05 -5.45
C ILE A 454 4.21 10.99 -6.49
N ASN A 455 2.92 10.66 -6.60
CA ASN A 455 2.38 9.73 -7.60
C ASN A 455 2.63 10.13 -9.06
N THR A 456 2.92 11.41 -9.32
CA THR A 456 3.28 11.92 -10.64
C THR A 456 4.79 11.85 -10.89
N LEU A 457 5.61 11.91 -9.83
CA LEU A 457 7.08 11.87 -9.87
C LEU A 457 7.65 10.44 -9.75
N LEU A 458 6.89 9.48 -9.22
CA LEU A 458 7.18 8.04 -9.18
C LEU A 458 6.57 7.24 -10.36
N GLN A 459 5.87 7.94 -11.26
CA GLN A 459 5.13 7.32 -12.35
C GLN A 459 6.10 6.85 -13.45
N PRO A 460 6.04 5.59 -13.91
CA PRO A 460 6.90 5.09 -14.98
C PRO A 460 6.68 5.82 -16.31
N ASP A 461 7.71 5.84 -17.15
CA ASP A 461 7.63 6.42 -18.48
C ASP A 461 6.58 5.73 -19.35
N LYS A 462 5.69 6.53 -19.94
CA LYS A 462 4.51 6.08 -20.70
C LYS A 462 4.84 5.09 -21.83
N ASN A 463 6.06 5.20 -22.38
CA ASN A 463 6.53 4.37 -23.48
C ASN A 463 6.78 2.91 -23.06
N ILE A 464 6.99 2.65 -21.77
CA ILE A 464 7.24 1.30 -21.22
C ILE A 464 5.91 0.61 -20.90
N CYS A 465 5.00 1.32 -20.22
CA CYS A 465 3.72 0.77 -19.73
C CYS A 465 2.68 0.43 -20.82
N ALA A 466 2.93 0.77 -22.08
CA ALA A 466 2.05 0.44 -23.19
C ALA A 466 2.37 -0.94 -23.83
N ALA A 467 3.51 -1.54 -23.51
CA ALA A 467 4.01 -2.76 -24.15
C ALA A 467 3.92 -4.01 -23.24
N ASP A 468 4.36 -3.88 -21.98
CA ASP A 468 4.31 -4.97 -21.00
C ASP A 468 3.11 -4.82 -20.04
N GLY A 469 2.42 -5.94 -19.78
CA GLY A 469 1.42 -6.01 -18.72
C GLY A 469 2.09 -6.02 -17.36
N GLY A 470 2.23 -4.83 -16.75
CA GLY A 470 2.89 -4.65 -15.46
C GLY A 470 2.25 -5.47 -14.32
N MET A 471 3.10 -5.94 -13.42
CA MET A 471 2.73 -6.66 -12.19
C MET A 471 2.82 -5.73 -10.98
N ASN A 472 1.97 -5.92 -9.98
CA ASN A 472 1.92 -5.10 -8.79
C ASN A 472 2.18 -5.91 -7.51
N VAL A 473 2.98 -5.36 -6.60
CA VAL A 473 3.00 -5.75 -5.18
C VAL A 473 2.42 -4.60 -4.37
N GLY A 474 1.18 -4.78 -3.89
CA GLY A 474 0.56 -3.90 -2.91
C GLY A 474 1.11 -4.16 -1.51
N ILE A 475 1.30 -3.11 -0.72
CA ILE A 475 1.74 -3.17 0.67
C ILE A 475 0.78 -2.31 1.48
N LEU A 476 0.09 -2.90 2.46
CA LEU A 476 -0.85 -2.21 3.33
C LEU A 476 -0.24 -1.92 4.71
N ASP A 477 -0.14 -0.64 5.02
CA ASP A 477 0.33 -0.09 6.30
C ASP A 477 -0.77 0.84 6.85
N ILE A 478 -1.57 0.32 7.78
CA ILE A 478 -2.67 1.04 8.43
C ILE A 478 -2.30 1.42 9.88
N PHE A 479 -2.97 2.44 10.40
CA PHE A 479 -3.07 2.69 11.84
C PHE A 479 -3.44 1.41 12.61
N GLY A 480 -2.96 1.27 13.84
CA GLY A 480 -3.33 0.14 14.68
C GLY A 480 -4.75 0.23 15.22
N PHE A 481 -5.22 -0.84 15.83
CA PHE A 481 -6.34 -0.76 16.78
C PHE A 481 -5.95 0.14 17.96
N GLU A 482 -6.87 1.02 18.39
CA GLU A 482 -6.61 2.04 19.41
C GLU A 482 -7.74 2.11 20.45
N ASN A 483 -7.36 2.17 21.73
CA ASN A 483 -8.29 2.29 22.86
C ASN A 483 -7.65 3.17 23.94
N PHE A 484 -7.96 4.46 23.91
CA PHE A 484 -7.53 5.47 24.88
C PHE A 484 -8.55 5.62 26.01
N GLN A 485 -8.24 6.46 27.01
CA GLN A 485 -9.17 6.77 28.11
C GLN A 485 -10.47 7.45 27.65
N ARG A 486 -10.43 8.17 26.52
CA ARG A 486 -11.57 8.84 25.89
C ARG A 486 -11.45 8.68 24.38
N ASN A 487 -12.22 7.76 23.79
CA ASN A 487 -12.22 7.51 22.35
C ASN A 487 -13.32 8.34 21.66
N SER A 488 -13.02 8.91 20.49
CA SER A 488 -13.97 9.71 19.71
C SER A 488 -14.26 9.06 18.35
N PHE A 489 -14.96 9.79 17.48
CA PHE A 489 -15.36 9.34 16.14
C PHE A 489 -14.18 8.87 15.27
N GLU A 490 -13.02 9.48 15.44
CA GLU A 490 -11.79 9.14 14.73
C GLU A 490 -11.29 7.73 15.13
N GLN A 491 -11.28 7.43 16.42
CA GLN A 491 -10.96 6.09 16.93
C GLN A 491 -12.01 5.05 16.51
N LEU A 492 -13.29 5.43 16.45
CA LEU A 492 -14.35 4.56 15.94
C LEU A 492 -14.11 4.18 14.48
N CYS A 493 -13.77 5.15 13.62
CA CYS A 493 -13.37 4.91 12.24
C CYS A 493 -12.13 3.99 12.14
N ILE A 494 -11.08 4.29 12.92
CA ILE A 494 -9.84 3.50 13.01
C ILE A 494 -10.12 2.03 13.39
N ASN A 495 -10.99 1.80 14.37
CA ASN A 495 -11.31 0.47 14.86
C ASN A 495 -12.24 -0.30 13.92
N ILE A 496 -13.22 0.36 13.27
CA ILE A 496 -14.03 -0.26 12.20
C ILE A 496 -13.16 -0.70 11.02
N ALA A 497 -12.17 0.10 10.63
CA ALA A 497 -11.23 -0.25 9.56
C ALA A 497 -10.34 -1.45 9.95
N ASN A 498 -9.89 -1.52 11.21
CA ASN A 498 -9.18 -2.70 11.74
C ASN A 498 -10.08 -3.96 11.76
N GLU A 499 -11.35 -3.83 12.18
CA GLU A 499 -12.37 -4.89 12.16
C GLU A 499 -12.55 -5.45 10.73
N GLN A 500 -12.62 -4.56 9.74
CA GLN A 500 -12.80 -4.90 8.33
C GLN A 500 -11.61 -5.64 7.72
N ILE A 501 -10.39 -5.37 8.20
CA ILE A 501 -9.16 -6.06 7.78
C ILE A 501 -8.97 -7.39 8.53
N GLN A 502 -9.38 -7.49 9.80
CA GLN A 502 -9.44 -8.77 10.51
C GLN A 502 -10.47 -9.72 9.86
N TYR A 503 -11.61 -9.21 9.40
CA TYR A 503 -12.56 -9.99 8.59
C TYR A 503 -11.91 -10.48 7.28
N TYR A 504 -11.21 -9.61 6.55
CA TYR A 504 -10.50 -10.00 5.32
C TYR A 504 -9.50 -11.14 5.59
N PHE A 505 -8.75 -11.09 6.70
CA PHE A 505 -7.88 -12.18 7.14
C PHE A 505 -8.67 -13.47 7.41
N SER A 506 -9.68 -13.43 8.28
CA SER A 506 -10.44 -14.62 8.68
C SER A 506 -11.15 -15.29 7.49
N GLN A 507 -11.62 -14.50 6.52
CA GLN A 507 -12.18 -15.04 5.27
C GLN A 507 -11.12 -15.73 4.42
N HIS A 508 -9.92 -15.15 4.24
CA HIS A 508 -8.88 -15.76 3.39
C HIS A 508 -8.19 -16.97 4.03
N VAL A 509 -7.98 -16.94 5.35
CA VAL A 509 -7.27 -18.01 6.09
C VAL A 509 -8.21 -19.16 6.44
N PHE A 510 -9.45 -18.90 6.88
CA PHE A 510 -10.37 -19.94 7.32
C PHE A 510 -11.49 -20.22 6.30
N ALA A 511 -12.33 -19.23 5.98
CA ALA A 511 -13.57 -19.47 5.22
C ALA A 511 -13.29 -19.98 3.79
N LEU A 512 -12.43 -19.27 3.05
CA LEU A 512 -12.02 -19.62 1.69
C LEU A 512 -11.07 -20.83 1.64
N GLU A 513 -10.53 -21.29 2.76
CA GLU A 513 -9.76 -22.52 2.84
C GLU A 513 -10.70 -23.73 3.02
N GLN A 514 -11.58 -23.68 4.01
CA GLN A 514 -12.55 -24.75 4.27
C GLN A 514 -13.59 -24.92 3.13
N MET A 515 -14.09 -23.82 2.55
CA MET A 515 -15.01 -23.89 1.41
C MET A 515 -14.36 -24.49 0.16
N GLU A 516 -13.07 -24.25 -0.06
CA GLU A 516 -12.33 -24.86 -1.17
C GLU A 516 -12.15 -26.37 -0.98
N TYR A 517 -11.88 -26.84 0.24
CA TYR A 517 -11.84 -28.28 0.54
C TYR A 517 -13.20 -28.95 0.30
N GLN A 518 -14.30 -28.33 0.74
CA GLN A 518 -15.66 -28.84 0.49
C GLN A 518 -15.97 -28.89 -1.01
N ASN A 519 -15.64 -27.83 -1.76
CA ASN A 519 -15.83 -27.75 -3.21
C ASN A 519 -15.03 -28.83 -3.96
N GLU A 520 -13.76 -29.04 -3.60
CA GLU A 520 -12.89 -30.04 -4.23
C GLU A 520 -13.08 -31.46 -3.66
N GLY A 521 -13.89 -31.64 -2.61
CA GLY A 521 -14.22 -32.94 -2.02
C GLY A 521 -13.13 -33.55 -1.15
N ILE A 522 -12.36 -32.70 -0.46
CA ILE A 522 -11.34 -33.09 0.51
C ILE A 522 -11.98 -33.20 1.89
N ASP A 523 -11.77 -34.34 2.55
CA ASP A 523 -12.15 -34.56 3.94
C ASP A 523 -11.13 -33.87 4.85
N ALA A 524 -11.51 -32.71 5.39
CA ALA A 524 -10.70 -31.87 6.26
C ALA A 524 -11.51 -31.48 7.49
N ILE A 525 -10.88 -31.54 8.66
CA ILE A 525 -11.51 -31.17 9.93
C ILE A 525 -11.85 -29.67 9.88
N PRO A 526 -13.12 -29.28 10.10
CA PRO A 526 -13.49 -27.86 10.14
C PRO A 526 -12.89 -27.21 11.39
N VAL A 527 -12.17 -26.12 11.20
CA VAL A 527 -11.61 -25.32 12.29
C VAL A 527 -12.63 -24.24 12.65
N GLU A 528 -13.13 -24.26 13.88
CA GLU A 528 -13.97 -23.18 14.41
C GLU A 528 -13.11 -21.91 14.60
N TYR A 529 -13.63 -20.77 14.17
CA TYR A 529 -13.00 -19.45 14.29
C TYR A 529 -14.07 -18.39 14.57
N GLU A 530 -13.70 -17.26 15.18
CA GLU A 530 -14.65 -16.17 15.43
C GLU A 530 -14.91 -15.34 14.16
N ASP A 531 -16.10 -15.48 13.58
CA ASP A 531 -16.56 -14.61 12.49
C ASP A 531 -17.11 -13.28 13.04
N ASN A 532 -16.40 -12.19 12.73
CA ASN A 532 -16.76 -10.82 13.10
C ASN A 532 -17.72 -10.15 12.08
N ARG A 533 -18.17 -10.87 11.04
CA ARG A 533 -19.16 -10.36 10.09
C ARG A 533 -20.40 -9.71 10.72
N PRO A 534 -21.06 -10.26 11.76
CA PRO A 534 -22.27 -9.65 12.30
C PRO A 534 -22.01 -8.28 12.98
N LEU A 535 -20.76 -8.02 13.37
CA LEU A 535 -20.32 -6.72 13.87
C LEU A 535 -20.05 -5.72 12.71
N LEU A 536 -19.49 -6.18 11.60
CA LEU A 536 -19.37 -5.37 10.38
C LEU A 536 -20.74 -5.03 9.77
N ASP A 537 -21.68 -5.98 9.78
CA ASP A 537 -23.06 -5.73 9.36
C ASP A 537 -23.70 -4.64 10.27
N MET A 538 -23.52 -4.69 11.59
CA MET A 538 -23.95 -3.64 12.53
C MET A 538 -23.34 -2.25 12.20
N PHE A 539 -22.09 -2.18 11.74
CA PHE A 539 -21.46 -0.92 11.36
C PHE A 539 -21.90 -0.40 9.98
N LEU A 540 -22.00 -1.29 8.99
CA LEU A 540 -21.96 -0.96 7.56
C LEU A 540 -23.24 -1.29 6.80
N GLN A 541 -24.17 -2.08 7.34
CA GLN A 541 -25.45 -2.37 6.68
C GLN A 541 -26.31 -1.10 6.53
N LYS A 542 -27.16 -1.07 5.49
CA LYS A 542 -28.24 -0.07 5.33
C LYS A 542 -29.61 -0.74 5.49
N PRO A 543 -30.64 -0.04 6.00
CA PRO A 543 -30.61 1.36 6.42
C PRO A 543 -30.20 1.59 7.89
N LEU A 544 -30.14 0.55 8.73
CA LEU A 544 -30.02 0.69 10.19
C LEU A 544 -28.61 0.48 10.79
N GLY A 545 -27.56 0.36 9.98
CA GLY A 545 -26.19 0.26 10.50
C GLY A 545 -25.70 1.57 11.12
N LEU A 546 -24.75 1.50 12.06
CA LEU A 546 -24.27 2.64 12.86
C LEU A 546 -23.90 3.85 12.00
N LEU A 547 -23.13 3.67 10.93
CA LEU A 547 -22.73 4.79 10.06
C LEU A 547 -23.89 5.36 9.24
N ALA A 548 -24.95 4.58 8.98
CA ALA A 548 -26.14 5.06 8.28
C ALA A 548 -27.06 5.87 9.20
N LEU A 549 -27.23 5.43 10.46
CA LEU A 549 -27.94 6.18 11.51
C LEU A 549 -27.24 7.52 11.80
N LEU A 550 -25.91 7.51 11.89
CA LEU A 550 -25.09 8.71 12.05
C LEU A 550 -25.25 9.69 10.88
N ASP A 551 -25.26 9.18 9.64
CA ASP A 551 -25.49 9.97 8.42
C ASP A 551 -26.93 10.51 8.29
N GLU A 552 -27.89 9.93 9.01
CA GLU A 552 -29.26 10.42 9.08
C GLU A 552 -29.37 11.57 10.10
N GLU A 553 -28.87 11.37 11.33
CA GLU A 553 -28.86 12.41 12.37
C GLU A 553 -27.98 13.61 11.98
N SER A 554 -26.80 13.39 11.38
CA SER A 554 -25.95 14.49 10.89
C SER A 554 -26.66 15.38 9.85
N ARG A 555 -27.65 14.86 9.12
CA ARG A 555 -28.47 15.60 8.16
C ARG A 555 -29.72 16.23 8.78
N PHE A 556 -30.10 15.87 10.01
CA PHE A 556 -31.27 16.42 10.68
C PHE A 556 -30.90 17.73 11.44
N PRO A 557 -31.52 18.88 11.14
CA PRO A 557 -31.07 20.18 11.71
C PRO A 557 -31.25 20.34 13.22
N GLN A 558 -32.07 19.50 13.86
CA GLN A 558 -32.36 19.54 15.30
C GLN A 558 -31.80 18.31 16.05
N ALA A 559 -30.99 17.47 15.42
CA ALA A 559 -30.33 16.36 16.08
C ALA A 559 -29.19 16.85 16.98
N THR A 560 -29.00 16.17 18.11
CA THR A 560 -27.90 16.38 19.06
C THR A 560 -27.18 15.07 19.28
N ASP A 561 -25.96 15.09 19.83
CA ASP A 561 -25.24 13.85 20.12
C ASP A 561 -26.00 12.95 21.11
N GLN A 562 -26.92 13.52 21.90
CA GLN A 562 -27.84 12.77 22.74
C GLN A 562 -28.89 11.99 21.91
N THR A 563 -29.54 12.63 20.94
CA THR A 563 -30.50 11.92 20.06
C THR A 563 -29.81 10.84 19.23
N LEU A 564 -28.55 11.05 18.85
CA LEU A 564 -27.71 10.04 18.21
C LEU A 564 -27.50 8.80 19.11
N VAL A 565 -27.10 8.97 20.38
CA VAL A 565 -26.88 7.85 21.31
C VAL A 565 -28.17 7.10 21.61
N ASP A 566 -29.28 7.81 21.84
CA ASP A 566 -30.58 7.18 22.08
C ASP A 566 -31.06 6.39 20.85
N LYS A 567 -30.85 6.93 19.64
CA LYS A 567 -31.14 6.24 18.37
C LYS A 567 -30.24 5.02 18.15
N PHE A 568 -28.97 5.06 18.57
CA PHE A 568 -28.11 3.87 18.59
C PHE A 568 -28.64 2.82 19.56
N GLU A 569 -29.04 3.19 20.79
CA GLU A 569 -29.59 2.25 21.77
C GLU A 569 -30.91 1.63 21.32
N ASP A 570 -31.77 2.33 20.57
CA ASP A 570 -33.00 1.75 20.03
C ASP A 570 -32.78 0.81 18.83
N ASN A 571 -31.82 1.10 17.96
CA ASN A 571 -31.66 0.39 16.68
C ASN A 571 -30.54 -0.67 16.67
N LEU A 572 -29.50 -0.54 17.49
CA LEU A 572 -28.29 -1.39 17.45
C LEU A 572 -28.25 -2.48 18.55
N ARG A 573 -29.42 -2.87 19.10
CA ARG A 573 -29.55 -3.83 20.22
C ARG A 573 -29.06 -5.24 19.85
N CYS A 574 -27.76 -5.48 19.98
CA CYS A 574 -27.08 -6.73 19.65
C CYS A 574 -26.05 -7.13 20.71
N ARG A 575 -25.41 -8.30 20.58
CA ARG A 575 -24.42 -8.80 21.55
C ARG A 575 -23.14 -7.96 21.68
N TYR A 576 -22.89 -7.06 20.73
CA TYR A 576 -21.65 -6.28 20.64
C TYR A 576 -21.77 -4.85 21.17
N PHE A 577 -22.99 -4.30 21.27
CA PHE A 577 -23.26 -2.90 21.66
C PHE A 577 -23.82 -2.82 23.08
N TRP A 578 -23.37 -1.84 23.87
CA TRP A 578 -23.99 -1.51 25.15
C TRP A 578 -23.89 -0.01 25.48
N ARG A 579 -24.78 0.47 26.34
CA ARG A 579 -24.70 1.79 26.97
C ARG A 579 -24.23 1.65 28.43
N PRO A 580 -23.26 2.45 28.92
CA PRO A 580 -22.90 2.43 30.34
C PRO A 580 -24.01 3.09 31.18
N LYS A 581 -24.34 2.49 32.33
CA LYS A 581 -25.28 3.11 33.28
C LYS A 581 -24.61 4.31 33.95
N GLY A 582 -25.21 5.49 33.81
CA GLY A 582 -24.69 6.75 34.40
C GLY A 582 -23.74 7.55 33.49
N MET A 583 -23.61 7.19 32.20
CA MET A 583 -22.91 8.02 31.21
C MET A 583 -23.82 8.24 30.00
N GLU A 584 -24.52 9.37 29.95
CA GLU A 584 -25.62 9.59 29.01
C GLU A 584 -25.14 9.69 27.55
N LEU A 585 -24.00 10.35 27.31
CA LEU A 585 -23.38 10.59 26.00
C LEU A 585 -22.33 9.54 25.59
N CYS A 586 -22.29 8.34 26.20
CA CYS A 586 -21.30 7.32 25.90
C CYS A 586 -21.92 6.00 25.44
N PHE A 587 -21.26 5.30 24.51
CA PHE A 587 -21.63 3.96 24.05
C PHE A 587 -20.40 3.08 23.89
N GLY A 588 -20.55 1.78 24.13
CA GLY A 588 -19.45 0.81 24.08
C GLY A 588 -19.68 -0.26 23.02
N ILE A 589 -18.57 -0.71 22.40
CA ILE A 589 -18.58 -1.75 21.36
C ILE A 589 -17.50 -2.79 21.65
N GLN A 590 -17.85 -4.07 21.50
CA GLN A 590 -16.95 -5.21 21.61
C GLN A 590 -16.40 -5.55 20.23
N HIS A 591 -15.20 -5.05 19.94
CA HIS A 591 -14.40 -5.37 18.78
C HIS A 591 -13.66 -6.69 18.97
N TYR A 592 -13.06 -7.25 17.90
CA TYR A 592 -12.21 -8.45 17.99
C TYR A 592 -11.07 -8.31 19.02
N ALA A 593 -10.46 -7.11 19.10
CA ALA A 593 -9.38 -6.80 20.03
C ALA A 593 -9.85 -6.41 21.45
N GLY A 594 -11.17 -6.33 21.68
CA GLY A 594 -11.74 -6.11 23.01
C GLY A 594 -12.80 -5.01 23.08
N LYS A 595 -13.12 -4.60 24.31
CA LYS A 595 -14.17 -3.62 24.60
C LYS A 595 -13.62 -2.19 24.56
N VAL A 596 -14.21 -1.35 23.71
CA VAL A 596 -13.89 0.07 23.57
C VAL A 596 -15.10 0.89 24.03
N LEU A 597 -14.85 1.99 24.74
CA LEU A 597 -15.86 2.97 25.11
C LEU A 597 -15.66 4.25 24.30
N TYR A 598 -16.71 4.68 23.59
CA TYR A 598 -16.73 5.87 22.77
C TYR A 598 -17.59 6.97 23.40
N ASP A 599 -17.09 8.19 23.31
CA ASP A 599 -17.78 9.43 23.66
C ASP A 599 -18.44 10.02 22.41
N ALA A 600 -19.74 10.30 22.49
CA ALA A 600 -20.52 10.89 21.41
C ALA A 600 -20.39 12.42 21.30
N SER A 601 -19.76 13.09 22.27
CA SER A 601 -19.64 14.56 22.29
C SER A 601 -18.99 15.12 21.02
N GLY A 602 -19.74 15.94 20.26
CA GLY A 602 -19.32 16.56 18.99
C GLY A 602 -19.26 15.60 17.80
N VAL A 603 -19.78 14.37 17.90
CA VAL A 603 -19.69 13.36 16.83
C VAL A 603 -20.55 13.73 15.62
N LEU A 604 -21.73 14.34 15.81
CA LEU A 604 -22.53 14.84 14.70
C LEU A 604 -21.82 15.93 13.89
N GLU A 605 -21.11 16.83 14.56
CA GLU A 605 -20.37 17.95 13.95
C GLU A 605 -19.12 17.45 13.23
N LYS A 606 -18.35 16.55 13.87
CA LYS A 606 -17.24 15.84 13.25
C LYS A 606 -17.64 15.06 12.00
N ASN A 607 -18.83 14.45 11.98
CA ASN A 607 -19.32 13.76 10.79
C ASN A 607 -19.84 14.71 9.69
N ARG A 608 -20.34 15.90 10.05
CA ARG A 608 -20.75 16.95 9.09
C ARG A 608 -19.56 17.52 8.30
N ASP A 609 -18.42 17.79 8.95
CA ASP A 609 -17.16 18.36 8.38
C ASP A 609 -17.36 19.38 7.23
N THR A 610 -18.38 20.24 7.37
CA THR A 610 -18.90 21.04 6.26
C THR A 610 -18.16 22.37 6.16
N LEU A 611 -17.39 22.54 5.08
CA LEU A 611 -16.75 23.81 4.73
C LEU A 611 -17.76 24.74 4.01
N PRO A 612 -17.95 25.99 4.45
CA PRO A 612 -18.83 26.94 3.77
C PRO A 612 -18.40 27.26 2.33
N ALA A 613 -19.37 27.56 1.47
CA ALA A 613 -19.12 27.95 0.09
C ALA A 613 -18.28 29.23 -0.01
N ASP A 614 -18.54 30.20 0.87
CA ASP A 614 -17.90 31.52 0.87
C ASP A 614 -16.37 31.40 1.07
N VAL A 615 -15.94 30.56 2.02
CA VAL A 615 -14.52 30.20 2.24
C VAL A 615 -13.91 29.50 1.02
N VAL A 616 -14.67 28.65 0.31
CA VAL A 616 -14.21 27.99 -0.92
C VAL A 616 -14.05 28.98 -2.08
N VAL A 617 -14.82 30.07 -2.13
CA VAL A 617 -14.68 31.13 -3.14
C VAL A 617 -13.39 31.92 -2.90
N ILE A 618 -13.13 32.36 -1.67
CA ILE A 618 -11.94 33.16 -1.34
C ILE A 618 -10.64 32.35 -1.45
N LEU A 619 -10.67 31.06 -1.09
CA LEU A 619 -9.53 30.17 -1.36
C LEU A 619 -9.29 29.88 -2.86
N ARG A 620 -10.13 30.42 -3.76
CA ARG A 620 -9.87 30.48 -5.21
C ARG A 620 -9.43 31.88 -5.70
N THR A 621 -9.69 32.97 -4.95
CA THR A 621 -9.17 34.31 -5.29
C THR A 621 -7.67 34.44 -5.00
N SER A 622 -7.13 33.60 -4.12
CA SER A 622 -5.71 33.57 -3.73
C SER A 622 -4.71 33.64 -4.89
N GLU A 623 -3.72 34.53 -4.82
CA GLU A 623 -2.63 34.62 -5.79
C GLU A 623 -1.71 33.40 -5.79
N ASN A 624 -1.69 32.63 -4.69
CA ASN A 624 -0.88 31.41 -4.56
C ASN A 624 -1.46 30.31 -5.47
N GLN A 625 -0.82 30.10 -6.62
CA GLN A 625 -1.25 29.14 -7.66
C GLN A 625 -1.50 27.71 -7.12
N LEU A 626 -0.74 27.27 -6.11
CA LEU A 626 -0.98 25.97 -5.49
C LEU A 626 -2.31 25.97 -4.73
N LEU A 627 -2.54 26.98 -3.89
CA LEU A 627 -3.75 27.10 -3.08
C LEU A 627 -5.00 27.22 -3.96
N GLN A 628 -4.94 28.05 -5.02
CA GLN A 628 -6.01 28.13 -6.01
C GLN A 628 -6.29 26.77 -6.69
N GLN A 629 -5.26 25.98 -7.01
CA GLN A 629 -5.45 24.62 -7.55
C GLN A 629 -6.11 23.69 -6.54
N LEU A 630 -5.73 23.74 -5.25
CA LEU A 630 -6.32 22.91 -4.19
C LEU A 630 -7.85 23.06 -4.13
N PHE A 631 -8.39 24.28 -4.29
CA PHE A 631 -9.84 24.56 -4.17
C PHE A 631 -10.58 24.63 -5.52
N SER A 632 -9.86 24.68 -6.63
CA SER A 632 -10.41 24.54 -7.99
C SER A 632 -10.64 23.09 -8.41
N ILE A 633 -9.82 22.15 -7.91
CA ILE A 633 -9.96 20.72 -8.22
C ILE A 633 -11.06 20.10 -7.31
N PRO A 634 -12.01 19.32 -7.88
CA PRO A 634 -13.04 18.65 -7.10
C PRO A 634 -12.49 17.48 -6.28
N LEU A 635 -13.20 17.14 -5.20
CA LEU A 635 -12.91 15.94 -4.42
C LEU A 635 -13.53 14.70 -5.07
N THR A 636 -12.90 13.56 -4.83
CA THR A 636 -13.36 12.22 -5.21
C THR A 636 -14.40 11.68 -4.22
N LYS A 637 -15.06 10.56 -4.55
CA LYS A 637 -15.97 9.86 -3.60
C LYS A 637 -15.28 9.39 -2.30
N THR A 638 -13.95 9.36 -2.22
CA THR A 638 -13.19 9.04 -0.99
C THR A 638 -12.76 10.27 -0.19
N GLY A 639 -13.10 11.49 -0.65
CA GLY A 639 -12.71 12.75 -0.01
C GLY A 639 -11.32 13.28 -0.41
N ASN A 640 -10.57 12.53 -1.22
CA ASN A 640 -9.24 12.90 -1.71
C ASN A 640 -9.31 13.77 -2.98
N LEU A 641 -8.25 14.51 -3.30
CA LEU A 641 -8.17 15.41 -4.46
C LEU A 641 -8.10 14.62 -5.79
N ALA A 642 -8.93 15.00 -6.78
CA ALA A 642 -9.00 14.30 -8.06
C ALA A 642 -7.76 14.56 -8.95
N GLN A 643 -7.30 13.53 -9.67
CA GLN A 643 -6.17 13.66 -10.59
C GLN A 643 -6.54 14.41 -11.87
N THR A 644 -5.74 15.41 -12.25
CA THR A 644 -5.96 16.35 -13.36
C THR A 644 -6.13 15.70 -14.76
N ARG A 645 -5.80 14.40 -14.91
CA ARG A 645 -6.01 13.64 -16.15
C ARG A 645 -7.41 13.02 -16.27
N ALA A 646 -8.21 13.01 -15.21
CA ALA A 646 -9.61 12.58 -15.28
C ALA A 646 -10.42 13.61 -16.08
N ARG A 647 -10.66 13.34 -17.36
CA ARG A 647 -11.44 14.24 -18.25
C ARG A 647 -12.80 14.55 -17.63
N ILE A 648 -13.15 15.84 -17.62
CA ILE A 648 -14.51 16.31 -17.33
C ILE A 648 -15.43 15.74 -18.41
N THR A 649 -16.16 14.67 -18.08
CA THR A 649 -17.03 13.95 -19.03
C THR A 649 -18.31 13.44 -18.38
N ALA A 650 -18.42 13.48 -17.05
CA ALA A 650 -19.60 13.05 -16.30
C ALA A 650 -20.67 14.16 -16.09
N ALA A 651 -20.28 15.44 -16.08
CA ALA A 651 -21.17 16.55 -15.73
C ALA A 651 -21.83 17.26 -16.94
N SER A 652 -21.30 17.07 -18.16
CA SER A 652 -21.60 17.93 -19.31
C SER A 652 -22.55 17.29 -20.34
N ARG A 653 -23.50 16.44 -19.90
CA ARG A 653 -24.40 15.66 -20.78
C ARG A 653 -25.87 15.71 -20.38
N SER A 654 -26.39 16.90 -20.12
CA SER A 654 -27.84 17.13 -19.95
C SER A 654 -28.25 18.57 -20.26
N LEU A 655 -28.50 18.87 -21.55
CA LEU A 655 -29.40 19.93 -22.05
C LEU A 655 -29.49 19.79 -23.60
N PRO A 656 -30.67 20.00 -24.24
CA PRO A 656 -30.82 19.94 -25.70
C PRO A 656 -30.49 21.30 -26.37
N PRO A 657 -30.03 21.31 -27.64
CA PRO A 657 -29.69 22.55 -28.34
C PRO A 657 -30.89 23.12 -29.11
N HIS A 658 -31.25 24.38 -28.91
CA HIS A 658 -32.08 25.12 -29.88
C HIS A 658 -31.96 26.67 -29.79
N PHE A 659 -31.97 27.28 -30.98
CA PHE A 659 -32.22 28.69 -31.32
C PHE A 659 -31.21 29.82 -30.98
N SER A 660 -30.55 30.23 -32.07
CA SER A 660 -30.56 31.61 -32.62
C SER A 660 -29.60 32.67 -32.10
N ALA A 661 -28.96 33.34 -33.06
CA ALA A 661 -27.91 34.32 -32.86
C ALA A 661 -28.42 35.75 -32.58
N GLY A 662 -27.68 36.48 -31.73
CA GLY A 662 -27.81 37.92 -31.55
C GLY A 662 -26.58 38.50 -30.84
N ARG A 663 -25.99 39.55 -31.40
CA ARG A 663 -25.07 40.49 -30.72
C ARG A 663 -25.87 41.75 -30.31
N PRO A 664 -25.37 42.68 -29.48
CA PRO A 664 -24.19 42.64 -28.59
C PRO A 664 -24.48 43.08 -27.14
N LYS A 665 -23.57 42.76 -26.19
CA LYS A 665 -22.92 43.72 -25.26
C LYS A 665 -21.86 43.03 -24.40
N VAL A 666 -21.02 43.82 -23.75
CA VAL A 666 -20.13 43.38 -22.67
C VAL A 666 -20.80 43.79 -21.37
N ASP A 667 -21.37 42.83 -20.64
CA ASP A 667 -21.81 43.00 -19.26
C ASP A 667 -20.90 42.20 -18.33
N THR A 668 -20.40 42.84 -17.27
CA THR A 668 -19.32 42.32 -16.43
C THR A 668 -19.85 41.37 -15.33
N LEU A 669 -20.74 40.44 -15.69
CA LEU A 669 -21.56 39.68 -14.72
C LEU A 669 -21.66 38.16 -14.95
N GLU A 670 -20.94 37.58 -15.92
CA GLU A 670 -20.98 36.12 -16.22
C GLU A 670 -19.79 35.31 -15.66
N VAL A 671 -19.02 35.84 -14.71
CA VAL A 671 -17.88 35.11 -14.10
C VAL A 671 -18.30 34.27 -12.87
N ILE A 672 -19.46 34.58 -12.26
CA ILE A 672 -19.99 33.82 -11.11
C ILE A 672 -20.63 32.52 -11.60
N ARG A 673 -19.83 31.47 -11.77
CA ARG A 673 -20.34 30.09 -11.82
C ARG A 673 -21.10 29.80 -10.53
N HIS A 674 -22.35 29.33 -10.64
CA HIS A 674 -23.21 29.08 -9.48
C HIS A 674 -22.51 28.19 -8.43
N PRO A 675 -22.52 28.57 -7.13
CA PRO A 675 -21.86 27.81 -6.07
C PRO A 675 -22.31 26.34 -6.00
N GLU A 676 -23.58 26.08 -6.33
CA GLU A 676 -24.20 24.75 -6.36
C GLU A 676 -23.46 23.75 -7.26
N GLU A 677 -22.86 24.16 -8.38
CA GLU A 677 -22.25 23.20 -9.31
C GLU A 677 -20.94 22.58 -8.79
N THR A 678 -20.15 23.33 -8.00
CA THR A 678 -18.96 22.76 -7.32
C THR A 678 -19.27 22.14 -5.96
N THR A 679 -20.49 22.28 -5.47
CA THR A 679 -21.00 21.69 -4.20
C THR A 679 -22.07 20.62 -4.42
N ASN A 680 -22.34 20.21 -5.68
CA ASN A 680 -23.44 19.30 -6.06
C ASN A 680 -23.26 17.83 -5.59
N MET A 681 -22.28 17.56 -4.73
CA MET A 681 -22.24 16.37 -3.85
C MET A 681 -23.09 16.64 -2.58
N LYS A 682 -24.42 16.70 -2.75
CA LYS A 682 -25.37 17.03 -1.67
C LYS A 682 -25.17 16.15 -0.43
N GLY A 683 -24.57 16.71 0.62
CA GLY A 683 -24.54 16.13 1.96
C GLY A 683 -23.75 14.81 2.09
N GLN A 684 -22.59 14.68 1.44
CA GLN A 684 -21.62 13.65 1.79
C GLN A 684 -20.88 14.01 3.09
N THR A 685 -20.97 13.12 4.08
CA THR A 685 -20.39 13.20 5.42
C THR A 685 -19.03 12.50 5.49
N VAL A 686 -18.31 12.64 6.61
CA VAL A 686 -17.06 11.91 6.85
C VAL A 686 -17.29 10.39 6.88
N ALA A 687 -18.38 9.90 7.47
CA ALA A 687 -18.74 8.49 7.46
C ALA A 687 -19.08 7.98 6.05
N SER A 688 -19.75 8.79 5.22
CA SER A 688 -19.93 8.50 3.79
C SER A 688 -18.59 8.38 3.04
N TYR A 689 -17.66 9.33 3.24
CA TYR A 689 -16.31 9.25 2.65
C TYR A 689 -15.54 8.02 3.15
N PHE A 690 -15.56 7.76 4.46
CA PHE A 690 -14.93 6.61 5.11
C PHE A 690 -15.36 5.27 4.50
N ARG A 691 -16.66 5.11 4.26
CA ARG A 691 -17.22 3.91 3.62
C ARG A 691 -16.69 3.71 2.20
N TYR A 692 -16.63 4.76 1.38
CA TYR A 692 -16.05 4.67 0.04
C TYR A 692 -14.53 4.42 0.08
N SER A 693 -13.80 4.98 1.05
CA SER A 693 -12.38 4.72 1.26
C SER A 693 -12.09 3.25 1.59
N LEU A 694 -12.89 2.63 2.48
CA LEU A 694 -12.79 1.19 2.76
C LEU A 694 -13.10 0.33 1.53
N MET A 695 -14.11 0.70 0.73
CA MET A 695 -14.44 -0.03 -0.50
C MET A 695 -13.33 0.05 -1.54
N ASP A 696 -12.75 1.23 -1.78
CA ASP A 696 -11.62 1.40 -2.70
C ASP A 696 -10.39 0.60 -2.24
N LEU A 697 -10.06 0.65 -0.94
CA LEU A 697 -8.96 -0.13 -0.35
C LEU A 697 -9.17 -1.65 -0.53
N LEU A 698 -10.30 -2.19 -0.11
CA LEU A 698 -10.62 -3.62 -0.26
C LEU A 698 -10.60 -4.06 -1.73
N SER A 699 -11.11 -3.21 -2.64
CA SER A 699 -11.12 -3.51 -4.07
C SER A 699 -9.73 -3.68 -4.67
N LYS A 700 -8.71 -3.02 -4.12
CA LYS A 700 -7.30 -3.19 -4.52
C LYS A 700 -6.67 -4.41 -3.86
N MET A 701 -6.95 -4.66 -2.57
CA MET A 701 -6.44 -5.82 -1.84
C MET A 701 -6.89 -7.15 -2.45
N VAL A 702 -8.11 -7.22 -2.99
CA VAL A 702 -8.70 -8.45 -3.58
C VAL A 702 -8.11 -8.79 -4.97
N VAL A 703 -7.39 -7.86 -5.63
CA VAL A 703 -6.73 -8.14 -6.92
C VAL A 703 -5.48 -9.01 -6.74
N GLY A 704 -4.74 -8.82 -5.64
CA GLY A 704 -3.49 -9.51 -5.37
C GLY A 704 -3.65 -10.74 -4.47
N GLN A 705 -2.76 -11.73 -4.62
CA GLN A 705 -2.65 -12.82 -3.67
C GLN A 705 -2.13 -12.31 -2.31
N PRO A 706 -2.84 -12.55 -1.18
CA PRO A 706 -2.44 -12.01 0.11
C PRO A 706 -1.29 -12.77 0.77
N HIS A 707 -0.40 -12.02 1.43
CA HIS A 707 0.64 -12.48 2.36
C HIS A 707 0.46 -11.71 3.67
N PHE A 708 0.39 -12.39 4.81
CA PHE A 708 0.07 -11.73 6.09
C PHE A 708 1.27 -11.61 7.02
N VAL A 709 1.43 -10.42 7.62
CA VAL A 709 2.37 -10.14 8.71
C VAL A 709 1.58 -9.69 9.94
N ARG A 710 1.79 -10.38 11.08
CA ARG A 710 1.18 -10.09 12.37
C ARG A 710 2.20 -9.45 13.30
N CYS A 711 2.07 -8.15 13.51
CA CYS A 711 2.93 -7.34 14.37
C CYS A 711 2.38 -7.30 15.81
N ILE A 712 3.14 -7.83 16.76
CA ILE A 712 2.77 -8.01 18.17
C ILE A 712 3.55 -7.04 19.07
N LYS A 713 2.86 -6.39 20.00
CA LYS A 713 3.42 -5.48 21.01
C LYS A 713 3.74 -6.27 22.29
N PRO A 714 5.00 -6.35 22.77
CA PRO A 714 5.35 -7.21 23.91
C PRO A 714 5.02 -6.59 25.28
N ASN A 715 5.00 -5.26 25.40
CA ASN A 715 4.65 -4.51 26.62
C ASN A 715 4.08 -3.13 26.27
N ASP A 716 3.41 -2.47 27.22
CA ASP A 716 2.85 -1.13 27.02
C ASP A 716 3.84 0.00 27.29
N ASP A 717 4.81 -0.25 28.16
CA ASP A 717 5.77 0.73 28.69
C ASP A 717 6.80 1.18 27.65
N ARG A 718 6.81 0.54 26.47
CA ARG A 718 7.74 0.74 25.34
C ARG A 718 9.18 0.34 25.67
N GLU A 719 9.38 -0.50 26.69
CA GLU A 719 10.69 -0.92 27.16
C GLU A 719 11.23 -2.11 26.32
N ALA A 720 12.49 -2.03 25.89
CA ALA A 720 13.16 -3.15 25.22
C ALA A 720 13.37 -4.33 26.18
N LEU A 721 13.48 -5.55 25.64
CA LEU A 721 13.68 -6.82 26.38
C LEU A 721 12.55 -7.22 27.37
N LYS A 722 11.50 -6.40 27.52
CA LYS A 722 10.38 -6.66 28.43
C LYS A 722 9.21 -7.35 27.72
N PHE A 723 8.83 -8.54 28.18
CA PHE A 723 7.76 -9.35 27.60
C PHE A 723 6.63 -9.59 28.63
N SER A 724 5.44 -9.02 28.38
CA SER A 724 4.24 -9.20 29.20
C SER A 724 3.40 -10.36 28.68
N ARG A 725 3.43 -11.49 29.40
CA ARG A 725 2.74 -12.75 29.03
C ARG A 725 1.26 -12.52 28.70
N ASP A 726 0.56 -11.78 29.55
CA ASP A 726 -0.89 -11.55 29.43
C ASP A 726 -1.25 -10.62 28.27
N ARG A 727 -0.41 -9.60 27.99
CA ARG A 727 -0.62 -8.70 26.84
C ARG A 727 -0.38 -9.40 25.52
N VAL A 728 0.64 -10.25 25.43
CA VAL A 728 0.87 -11.05 24.23
C VAL A 728 -0.23 -12.10 24.06
N LEU A 729 -0.64 -12.80 25.13
CA LEU A 729 -1.76 -13.75 25.10
C LEU A 729 -3.07 -13.13 24.60
N ALA A 730 -3.39 -11.90 25.05
CA ALA A 730 -4.57 -11.17 24.59
C ALA A 730 -4.53 -10.92 23.07
N GLN A 731 -3.38 -10.51 22.53
CA GLN A 731 -3.19 -10.30 21.08
C GLN A 731 -3.22 -11.62 20.28
N LEU A 732 -2.62 -12.70 20.79
CA LEU A 732 -2.64 -14.01 20.11
C LEU A 732 -4.06 -14.56 19.98
N ARG A 733 -4.88 -14.40 21.02
CA ARG A 733 -6.30 -14.76 21.03
C ARG A 733 -7.10 -13.89 20.06
N SER A 734 -7.03 -12.56 20.17
CA SER A 734 -7.86 -11.66 19.34
C SER A 734 -7.52 -11.74 17.85
N THR A 735 -6.25 -11.96 17.50
CA THR A 735 -5.83 -12.11 16.09
C THR A 735 -6.14 -13.48 15.49
N GLY A 736 -6.54 -14.47 16.30
CA GLY A 736 -6.86 -15.83 15.86
C GLY A 736 -5.65 -16.69 15.53
N ILE A 737 -4.52 -16.50 16.22
CA ILE A 737 -3.24 -17.16 15.87
C ILE A 737 -3.26 -18.66 16.21
N LEU A 738 -3.96 -19.10 17.26
CA LEU A 738 -4.03 -20.53 17.59
C LEU A 738 -4.79 -21.34 16.52
N GLU A 739 -5.93 -20.79 16.09
CA GLU A 739 -6.76 -21.29 15.02
C GLU A 739 -5.97 -21.29 13.70
N THR A 740 -5.16 -20.24 13.47
CA THR A 740 -4.24 -20.13 12.33
C THR A 740 -3.17 -21.23 12.33
N VAL A 741 -2.53 -21.52 13.46
CA VAL A 741 -1.57 -22.65 13.56
C VAL A 741 -2.28 -23.97 13.31
N SER A 742 -3.46 -24.20 13.92
CA SER A 742 -4.25 -25.42 13.75
C SER A 742 -4.63 -25.69 12.28
N ILE A 743 -5.14 -24.67 11.57
CA ILE A 743 -5.48 -24.83 10.15
C ILE A 743 -4.24 -24.98 9.26
N ARG A 744 -3.09 -24.40 9.61
CA ARG A 744 -1.83 -24.59 8.85
C ARG A 744 -1.14 -25.93 9.13
N GLN A 745 -1.29 -26.50 10.33
CA GLN A 745 -0.88 -27.87 10.63
C GLN A 745 -1.65 -28.89 9.79
N GLN A 746 -2.98 -28.81 9.81
CA GLN A 746 -3.85 -29.82 9.20
C GLN A 746 -4.07 -29.55 7.70
N GLY A 747 -4.29 -28.28 7.32
CA GLY A 747 -4.65 -27.84 5.97
C GLY A 747 -3.52 -27.74 4.97
N TYR A 748 -3.91 -27.41 3.74
CA TYR A 748 -3.13 -27.33 2.51
C TYR A 748 -3.25 -25.92 1.95
N SER A 749 -2.24 -25.08 2.25
CA SER A 749 -2.23 -23.65 1.90
C SER A 749 -1.97 -23.39 0.40
N HIS A 750 -1.43 -24.37 -0.34
CA HIS A 750 -1.15 -24.22 -1.77
C HIS A 750 -2.04 -25.14 -2.60
N ARG A 751 -2.73 -24.54 -3.58
CA ARG A 751 -3.85 -25.14 -4.30
C ARG A 751 -3.71 -24.78 -5.78
N ILE A 752 -3.27 -25.72 -6.61
CA ILE A 752 -2.85 -25.45 -8.01
C ILE A 752 -3.67 -26.31 -8.97
N LEU A 753 -4.30 -25.69 -9.98
CA LEU A 753 -5.06 -26.41 -11.01
C LEU A 753 -4.17 -27.43 -11.74
N PHE A 754 -4.71 -28.60 -12.11
CA PHE A 754 -3.94 -29.64 -12.81
C PHE A 754 -3.22 -29.12 -14.07
N GLU A 755 -3.84 -28.19 -14.83
CA GLU A 755 -3.19 -27.54 -15.98
C GLU A 755 -2.01 -26.65 -15.59
N GLU A 756 -2.16 -25.76 -14.60
CA GLU A 756 -1.07 -24.91 -14.11
C GLU A 756 0.06 -25.75 -13.50
N PHE A 757 -0.28 -26.80 -12.76
CA PHE A 757 0.66 -27.69 -12.09
C PHE A 757 1.50 -28.49 -13.08
N VAL A 758 0.86 -29.22 -14.00
CA VAL A 758 1.56 -30.00 -15.03
C VAL A 758 2.39 -29.06 -15.91
N LYS A 759 1.84 -27.94 -16.38
CA LYS A 759 2.57 -26.97 -17.22
C LYS A 759 3.84 -26.42 -16.57
N ARG A 760 3.85 -26.23 -15.25
CA ARG A 760 4.99 -25.71 -14.49
C ARG A 760 6.04 -26.78 -14.18
N TYR A 761 5.60 -27.95 -13.70
CA TYR A 761 6.50 -29.00 -13.18
C TYR A 761 6.74 -30.18 -14.13
N TYR A 762 6.22 -30.11 -15.36
CA TYR A 762 6.40 -31.08 -16.46
C TYR A 762 7.83 -31.65 -16.55
N TYR A 763 8.84 -30.77 -16.51
CA TYR A 763 10.25 -31.11 -16.69
C TYR A 763 10.85 -31.99 -15.57
N LEU A 764 10.16 -32.13 -14.43
CA LEU A 764 10.57 -33.05 -13.37
C LEU A 764 10.24 -34.50 -13.75
N ALA A 765 9.04 -34.73 -14.29
CA ALA A 765 8.54 -36.05 -14.65
C ALA A 765 8.93 -36.48 -16.07
N PHE A 766 8.69 -35.62 -17.07
CA PHE A 766 8.52 -36.03 -18.45
C PHE A 766 9.63 -35.54 -19.39
N ARG A 767 9.78 -36.23 -20.53
CA ARG A 767 10.74 -35.85 -21.59
C ARG A 767 10.05 -34.94 -22.60
N THR A 768 10.73 -33.88 -23.05
CA THR A 768 10.22 -32.75 -23.88
C THR A 768 9.45 -33.09 -25.18
N HIS A 769 9.43 -34.36 -25.60
CA HIS A 769 8.65 -34.84 -26.75
C HIS A 769 7.31 -35.50 -26.37
N GLN A 770 6.97 -35.59 -25.08
CA GLN A 770 5.75 -36.24 -24.59
C GLN A 770 4.65 -35.21 -24.36
N THR A 771 3.82 -34.92 -25.37
CA THR A 771 2.60 -34.11 -25.21
C THR A 771 1.59 -34.87 -24.35
N LEU A 772 1.45 -34.47 -23.09
CA LEU A 772 0.52 -35.05 -22.13
C LEU A 772 -0.68 -34.13 -21.89
N LEU A 773 -1.83 -34.75 -21.65
CA LEU A 773 -3.01 -34.05 -21.17
C LEU A 773 -2.84 -33.73 -19.68
N ALA A 774 -3.36 -32.57 -19.26
CA ALA A 774 -3.34 -32.12 -17.87
C ALA A 774 -4.39 -32.88 -17.03
N SER A 775 -4.05 -34.12 -16.68
CA SER A 775 -4.91 -35.04 -15.92
C SER A 775 -4.41 -35.28 -14.49
N LYS A 776 -5.20 -35.99 -13.70
CA LYS A 776 -4.88 -36.32 -12.31
C LYS A 776 -3.64 -37.21 -12.23
N GLU A 777 -3.51 -38.14 -13.17
CA GLU A 777 -2.40 -39.11 -13.31
C GLU A 777 -1.09 -38.38 -13.69
N SER A 778 -1.16 -37.40 -14.60
CA SER A 778 -0.02 -36.53 -14.93
C SER A 778 0.48 -35.72 -13.72
N CYS A 779 -0.41 -35.40 -12.76
CA CYS A 779 -0.01 -34.77 -11.50
C CYS A 779 0.63 -35.77 -10.54
N VAL A 780 0.03 -36.95 -10.34
CA VAL A 780 0.59 -38.05 -9.52
C VAL A 780 2.03 -38.37 -9.93
N ALA A 781 2.27 -38.60 -11.22
CA ALA A 781 3.60 -38.95 -11.74
C ALA A 781 4.67 -37.84 -11.56
N ILE A 782 4.27 -36.58 -11.36
CA ILE A 782 5.18 -35.50 -10.94
C ILE A 782 5.46 -35.57 -9.45
N LEU A 783 4.42 -35.78 -8.62
CA LEU A 783 4.53 -35.79 -7.16
C LEU A 783 5.34 -37.00 -6.65
N GLU A 784 5.03 -38.20 -7.13
CA GLU A 784 5.74 -39.44 -6.79
C GLU A 784 7.21 -39.38 -7.19
N LYS A 785 7.50 -38.95 -8.41
CA LYS A 785 8.88 -38.87 -8.93
C LYS A 785 9.68 -37.74 -8.28
N SER A 786 9.01 -36.70 -7.76
CA SER A 786 9.61 -35.66 -6.92
C SER A 786 9.78 -36.10 -5.46
N ARG A 787 9.32 -37.31 -5.09
CA ARG A 787 9.35 -37.90 -3.73
C ARG A 787 8.73 -36.97 -2.69
N LEU A 788 7.50 -36.53 -2.97
CA LEU A 788 6.69 -35.75 -2.04
C LEU A 788 5.69 -36.67 -1.35
N ASP A 789 5.60 -36.53 -0.03
CA ASP A 789 4.60 -37.19 0.81
C ASP A 789 3.44 -36.23 1.12
N HIS A 790 2.45 -36.66 1.91
CA HIS A 790 1.45 -35.79 2.56
C HIS A 790 0.73 -34.77 1.65
N TRP A 791 0.54 -35.04 0.35
CA TRP A 791 -0.23 -34.23 -0.60
C TRP A 791 -1.64 -34.81 -0.83
N LEU A 792 -2.54 -34.00 -1.39
CA LEU A 792 -3.88 -34.44 -1.79
C LEU A 792 -4.21 -34.00 -3.23
N LEU A 793 -5.15 -34.70 -3.85
CA LEU A 793 -5.66 -34.39 -5.19
C LEU A 793 -7.19 -34.34 -5.14
N GLY A 794 -7.76 -33.16 -5.35
CA GLY A 794 -9.20 -32.95 -5.42
C GLY A 794 -9.81 -33.40 -6.75
N LYS A 795 -10.81 -32.64 -7.19
CA LYS A 795 -11.52 -32.82 -8.47
C LYS A 795 -10.80 -32.11 -9.63
N THR A 796 -10.17 -30.96 -9.37
CA THR A 796 -9.51 -30.11 -10.37
C THR A 796 -8.13 -29.56 -9.94
N LYS A 797 -7.81 -29.63 -8.64
CA LYS A 797 -6.59 -29.03 -8.06
C LYS A 797 -5.71 -30.04 -7.31
N VAL A 798 -4.39 -29.81 -7.37
CA VAL A 798 -3.39 -30.39 -6.47
C VAL A 798 -3.33 -29.56 -5.20
N PHE A 799 -3.39 -30.23 -4.06
CA PHE A 799 -3.34 -29.62 -2.74
C PHE A 799 -2.03 -29.98 -2.04
N LEU A 800 -1.31 -28.95 -1.64
CA LEU A 800 0.07 -28.99 -1.19
C LEU A 800 0.24 -28.23 0.12
N LYS A 801 1.10 -28.75 0.99
CA LYS A 801 1.69 -28.00 2.10
C LYS A 801 2.63 -26.93 1.53
N TYR A 802 2.84 -25.85 2.27
CA TYR A 802 3.69 -24.72 1.87
C TYR A 802 5.09 -25.17 1.42
N TYR A 803 5.73 -26.08 2.17
CA TYR A 803 7.05 -26.61 1.87
C TYR A 803 7.14 -27.45 0.57
N HIS A 804 6.06 -28.06 0.08
CA HIS A 804 6.08 -28.83 -1.17
C HIS A 804 6.34 -27.96 -2.41
N VAL A 805 5.75 -26.76 -2.45
CA VAL A 805 5.96 -25.84 -3.59
C VAL A 805 7.41 -25.34 -3.61
N GLU A 806 8.01 -25.13 -2.44
CA GLU A 806 9.44 -24.83 -2.32
C GLU A 806 10.29 -25.99 -2.86
N GLN A 807 10.06 -27.21 -2.39
CA GLN A 807 10.74 -28.43 -2.86
C GLN A 807 10.64 -28.61 -4.39
N LEU A 808 9.45 -28.46 -4.97
CA LEU A 808 9.23 -28.52 -6.42
C LEU A 808 9.97 -27.42 -7.19
N ASN A 809 9.96 -26.18 -6.68
CA ASN A 809 10.67 -25.06 -7.30
C ASN A 809 12.20 -25.26 -7.29
N LEU A 810 12.74 -25.93 -6.28
CA LEU A 810 14.17 -26.25 -6.18
C LEU A 810 14.60 -27.31 -7.20
N LEU A 811 13.86 -28.41 -7.29
CA LEU A 811 14.08 -29.44 -8.32
C LEU A 811 13.97 -28.82 -9.73
N LEU A 812 13.01 -27.92 -9.94
CA LEU A 812 12.85 -27.20 -11.20
C LEU A 812 14.03 -26.27 -11.48
N ARG A 813 14.61 -25.61 -10.45
CA ARG A 813 15.79 -24.76 -10.55
C ARG A 813 17.05 -25.54 -10.92
N GLU A 814 17.21 -26.77 -10.44
CA GLU A 814 18.31 -27.66 -10.87
C GLU A 814 18.20 -28.05 -12.35
N VAL A 815 16.98 -28.33 -12.82
CA VAL A 815 16.74 -28.60 -14.25
C VAL A 815 16.99 -27.34 -15.10
N ILE A 816 16.53 -26.16 -14.65
CA ILE A 816 16.80 -24.87 -15.29
C ILE A 816 18.31 -24.54 -15.26
N GLY A 817 19.06 -24.98 -14.25
CA GLY A 817 20.52 -24.86 -14.19
C GLY A 817 21.23 -25.44 -15.43
N ARG A 818 20.65 -26.48 -16.05
CA ARG A 818 21.18 -27.07 -17.30
C ARG A 818 21.05 -26.13 -18.50
N VAL A 819 20.15 -25.14 -18.47
CA VAL A 819 20.05 -24.07 -19.48
C VAL A 819 21.28 -23.16 -19.46
N VAL A 820 22.00 -23.05 -18.33
CA VAL A 820 23.27 -22.30 -18.27
C VAL A 820 24.33 -22.92 -19.20
N VAL A 821 24.32 -24.25 -19.38
CA VAL A 821 25.21 -24.94 -20.34
C VAL A 821 24.87 -24.53 -21.78
N LEU A 822 23.58 -24.54 -22.14
CA LEU A 822 23.12 -24.09 -23.46
C LEU A 822 23.47 -22.60 -23.69
N GLN A 823 23.29 -21.75 -22.68
CA GLN A 823 23.72 -20.35 -22.73
C GLN A 823 25.23 -20.20 -22.87
N ALA A 824 26.04 -21.05 -22.25
CA ALA A 824 27.50 -21.02 -22.37
C ALA A 824 27.94 -21.38 -23.80
N TYR A 825 27.38 -22.41 -24.41
CA TYR A 825 27.63 -22.73 -25.83
C TYR A 825 27.18 -21.58 -26.76
N ALA A 826 25.99 -21.00 -26.54
CA ALA A 826 25.50 -19.89 -27.35
C ALA A 826 26.36 -18.62 -27.20
N LYS A 827 26.74 -18.26 -25.96
CA LYS A 827 27.65 -17.13 -25.66
C LYS A 827 29.04 -17.37 -26.23
N GLY A 828 29.57 -18.60 -26.15
CA GLY A 828 30.85 -19.00 -26.75
C GLY A 828 30.84 -18.88 -28.28
N TRP A 829 29.79 -19.37 -28.95
CA TRP A 829 29.63 -19.24 -30.40
C TRP A 829 29.49 -17.78 -30.85
N LEU A 830 28.66 -16.99 -30.16
CA LEU A 830 28.53 -15.54 -30.42
C LEU A 830 29.86 -14.81 -30.16
N GLY A 831 30.57 -15.16 -29.09
CA GLY A 831 31.88 -14.62 -28.72
C GLY A 831 32.93 -14.92 -29.79
N ALA A 832 33.07 -16.17 -30.22
CA ALA A 832 33.96 -16.57 -31.31
C ALA A 832 33.62 -15.86 -32.63
N ARG A 833 32.33 -15.73 -32.97
CA ARG A 833 31.88 -15.02 -34.18
C ARG A 833 32.14 -13.51 -34.13
N ARG A 834 32.00 -12.87 -32.95
CA ARG A 834 32.38 -11.47 -32.71
C ARG A 834 33.91 -11.31 -32.78
N TYR A 835 34.66 -12.15 -32.07
CA TYR A 835 36.12 -12.13 -32.05
C TYR A 835 36.70 -12.29 -33.46
N LYS A 836 36.22 -13.24 -34.27
CA LYS A 836 36.65 -13.41 -35.67
C LYS A 836 36.47 -12.11 -36.47
N LYS A 837 35.29 -11.47 -36.42
CA LYS A 837 35.05 -10.17 -37.09
C LYS A 837 35.99 -9.05 -36.59
N VAL A 838 36.26 -8.99 -35.28
CA VAL A 838 37.17 -8.00 -34.70
C VAL A 838 38.62 -8.28 -35.10
N ARG A 839 39.04 -9.54 -35.15
CA ARG A 839 40.37 -9.97 -35.59
C ARG A 839 40.59 -9.61 -37.06
N GLU A 840 39.64 -9.94 -37.94
CA GLU A 840 39.67 -9.56 -39.36
C GLU A 840 39.71 -8.03 -39.57
N LYS A 841 38.98 -7.24 -38.77
CA LYS A 841 39.09 -5.76 -38.78
C LYS A 841 40.47 -5.30 -38.32
N ARG A 842 41.00 -5.83 -37.22
CA ARG A 842 42.33 -5.48 -36.66
C ARG A 842 43.47 -5.85 -37.60
N GLU A 843 43.41 -7.03 -38.23
CA GLU A 843 44.39 -7.47 -39.25
C GLU A 843 44.40 -6.53 -40.45
N LYS A 844 43.23 -6.21 -41.03
CA LYS A 844 43.12 -5.28 -42.16
C LYS A 844 43.61 -3.87 -41.80
N GLY A 845 43.26 -3.36 -40.61
CA GLY A 845 43.74 -2.07 -40.11
C GLY A 845 45.26 -2.06 -39.90
N ALA A 846 45.83 -3.09 -39.28
CA ALA A 846 47.27 -3.22 -39.09
C ALA A 846 48.03 -3.30 -40.41
N VAL A 847 47.54 -4.06 -41.40
CA VAL A 847 48.15 -4.12 -42.74
C VAL A 847 48.08 -2.76 -43.45
N ALA A 848 46.96 -2.04 -43.36
CA ALA A 848 46.84 -0.69 -43.91
C ALA A 848 47.84 0.30 -43.28
N ILE A 849 47.93 0.34 -41.95
CA ILE A 849 48.87 1.21 -41.22
C ILE A 849 50.34 0.82 -41.52
N GLN A 850 50.67 -0.47 -41.49
CA GLN A 850 52.03 -0.95 -41.76
C GLN A 850 52.47 -0.68 -43.21
N SER A 851 51.60 -0.87 -44.19
CA SER A 851 51.91 -0.59 -45.60
C SER A 851 52.03 0.92 -45.87
N ALA A 852 51.15 1.75 -45.28
CA ALA A 852 51.27 3.20 -45.33
C ALA A 852 52.60 3.69 -44.71
N TRP A 853 52.98 3.18 -43.53
CA TRP A 853 54.24 3.54 -42.86
C TRP A 853 55.48 3.07 -43.64
N ARG A 854 55.50 1.81 -44.11
CA ARG A 854 56.60 1.28 -44.95
C ARG A 854 56.75 2.13 -46.23
N GLY A 855 55.64 2.50 -46.88
CA GLY A 855 55.64 3.38 -48.04
C GLY A 855 56.11 4.81 -47.71
N TYR A 856 55.73 5.36 -46.57
CA TYR A 856 56.19 6.68 -46.11
C TYR A 856 57.71 6.69 -45.85
N ASP A 857 58.22 5.72 -45.09
CA ASP A 857 59.65 5.65 -44.79
C ASP A 857 60.50 5.36 -46.04
N ALA A 858 60.01 4.53 -46.96
CA ALA A 858 60.65 4.33 -48.26
C ALA A 858 60.72 5.64 -49.07
N ARG A 859 59.62 6.40 -49.18
CA ARG A 859 59.60 7.73 -49.83
C ARG A 859 60.50 8.73 -49.12
N ARG A 860 60.56 8.71 -47.78
CA ARG A 860 61.42 9.57 -46.96
C ARG A 860 62.90 9.26 -47.17
N LYS A 861 63.28 7.98 -47.21
CA LYS A 861 64.63 7.51 -47.54
C LYS A 861 65.02 7.88 -48.97
N PHE A 862 64.13 7.66 -49.94
CA PHE A 862 64.35 8.08 -51.32
C PHE A 862 64.56 9.60 -51.43
N LYS A 863 63.73 10.41 -50.77
CA LYS A 863 63.90 11.87 -50.75
C LYS A 863 65.26 12.27 -50.14
N LYS A 864 65.70 11.65 -49.04
CA LYS A 864 67.05 11.89 -48.49
C LYS A 864 68.18 11.53 -49.46
N ILE A 865 68.05 10.43 -50.21
CA ILE A 865 69.03 10.02 -51.22
C ILE A 865 69.02 10.99 -52.43
N SER A 866 67.83 11.42 -52.87
CA SER A 866 67.67 12.39 -53.97
C SER A 866 68.23 13.76 -53.60
N ASN A 867 67.94 14.25 -52.40
CA ASN A 867 68.53 15.46 -51.82
C ASN A 867 70.06 15.36 -51.79
N ARG A 868 70.64 14.30 -51.21
CA ARG A 868 72.10 14.10 -51.20
C ARG A 868 72.70 14.01 -52.59
N ARG A 869 71.99 13.46 -53.59
CA ARG A 869 72.43 13.45 -54.99
C ARG A 869 72.42 14.85 -55.60
N ASN A 870 71.40 15.65 -55.36
CA ASN A 870 71.34 17.04 -55.82
C ASN A 870 72.39 17.91 -55.13
N GLU A 871 72.55 17.78 -53.81
CA GLU A 871 73.61 18.44 -53.01
C GLU A 871 75.01 18.06 -53.55
N SER A 872 75.25 16.77 -53.81
CA SER A 872 76.52 16.30 -54.40
C SER A 872 76.71 16.82 -55.83
N ALA A 873 75.66 16.89 -56.64
CA ALA A 873 75.73 17.44 -57.99
C ALA A 873 76.05 18.94 -57.98
N VAL A 874 75.46 19.72 -57.06
CA VAL A 874 75.79 21.13 -56.84
C VAL A 874 77.24 21.30 -56.37
N HIS A 875 77.72 20.47 -55.44
CA HIS A 875 79.12 20.51 -55.02
C HIS A 875 80.10 20.14 -56.15
N ILE A 876 79.77 19.16 -57.00
CA ILE A 876 80.57 18.79 -58.18
C ILE A 876 80.54 19.90 -59.25
N GLN A 877 79.41 20.58 -59.42
CA GLN A 877 79.28 21.73 -60.33
C GLN A 877 79.99 23.00 -59.81
N ALA A 878 80.26 23.09 -58.51
CA ALA A 878 80.94 24.21 -57.86
C ALA A 878 82.46 24.01 -57.67
N GLY A 879 83.05 22.90 -58.16
CA GLY A 879 84.43 22.51 -57.81
C GLY A 879 85.36 22.18 -58.99
N ARG A 880 86.16 23.16 -59.42
CA ARG A 880 87.42 23.03 -60.20
C ARG A 880 88.29 24.28 -59.99
N PRO A 881 89.62 24.22 -60.17
CA PRO A 881 90.56 23.08 -60.14
C PRO A 881 91.26 23.03 -58.75
N SER A 882 92.42 22.41 -58.46
CA SER A 882 93.52 21.80 -59.26
C SER A 882 94.29 20.74 -58.46
N ASP A 883 94.82 19.74 -59.17
CA ASP A 883 96.06 18.93 -58.98
C ASP A 883 96.66 18.68 -57.56
N GLN A 884 97.24 17.54 -57.16
CA GLN A 884 97.54 16.14 -57.64
C GLN A 884 98.16 15.43 -56.39
N ASN A 885 98.49 14.13 -56.19
CA ASN A 885 98.39 12.77 -56.76
C ASN A 885 98.86 11.82 -55.59
N HIS A 886 98.97 10.47 -55.56
CA HIS A 886 98.67 9.24 -56.35
C HIS A 886 98.86 8.05 -55.33
N ASP A 887 98.36 6.81 -55.45
CA ASP A 887 97.18 6.25 -56.12
C ASP A 887 96.93 4.76 -55.69
N LEU A 888 96.01 4.05 -56.37
CA LEU A 888 95.94 2.59 -56.58
C LEU A 888 95.76 1.59 -55.39
N HIS A 889 94.54 1.58 -54.82
CA HIS A 889 93.51 0.49 -54.94
C HIS A 889 93.80 -1.02 -54.63
N PRO A 890 92.78 -1.94 -54.54
CA PRO A 890 92.65 -2.84 -53.36
C PRO A 890 92.19 -4.31 -53.63
N ALA A 891 91.59 -4.94 -52.59
CA ALA A 891 90.54 -5.98 -52.65
C ALA A 891 90.94 -7.44 -53.01
N VAL A 892 90.14 -8.52 -52.84
CA VAL A 892 88.97 -8.97 -52.00
C VAL A 892 88.81 -10.50 -52.27
N ALA A 893 88.23 -11.30 -51.35
CA ALA A 893 87.23 -12.38 -51.60
C ALA A 893 87.26 -13.60 -50.64
N ALA A 894 86.09 -14.25 -50.50
CA ALA A 894 85.76 -15.67 -50.19
C ALA A 894 86.67 -16.55 -49.29
N GLY A 895 86.16 -17.44 -48.42
CA GLY A 895 84.79 -17.80 -48.03
C GLY A 895 84.26 -19.13 -48.62
N THR A 896 84.03 -20.15 -47.78
CA THR A 896 83.18 -21.36 -48.01
C THR A 896 82.92 -22.08 -46.66
N ARG A 897 81.93 -22.99 -46.58
CA ARG A 897 81.45 -23.66 -45.35
C ARG A 897 82.01 -25.08 -45.17
N GLY A 898 82.10 -25.55 -43.92
CA GLY A 898 82.23 -26.98 -43.57
C GLY A 898 82.15 -27.24 -42.05
N THR A 899 81.24 -28.12 -41.62
CA THR A 899 81.13 -28.65 -40.24
C THR A 899 82.00 -29.94 -40.10
N VAL A 900 82.41 -30.43 -38.93
CA VAL A 900 81.59 -31.03 -37.83
C VAL A 900 82.40 -31.19 -36.52
N GLN A 901 81.76 -30.86 -35.38
CA GLN A 901 81.90 -31.30 -33.95
C GLN A 901 83.25 -31.63 -33.26
N VAL A 902 83.16 -31.66 -31.90
CA VAL A 902 84.15 -32.03 -30.84
C VAL A 902 85.10 -30.90 -30.43
N GLN A 903 85.50 -30.69 -29.16
CA GLN A 903 84.89 -30.76 -27.80
C GLN A 903 85.87 -30.03 -26.83
N ASP A 904 85.53 -29.84 -25.54
CA ASP A 904 86.32 -29.17 -24.46
C ASP A 904 86.55 -27.64 -24.63
N GLY A 905 86.79 -26.83 -23.57
CA GLY A 905 86.64 -27.08 -22.12
C GLY A 905 87.30 -25.99 -21.23
N ARG A 906 86.72 -25.69 -20.04
CA ARG A 906 87.13 -24.69 -18.99
C ARG A 906 86.81 -23.21 -19.36
N GLU A 907 86.15 -22.36 -18.53
CA GLU A 907 86.24 -21.95 -17.10
C GLU A 907 87.22 -20.78 -16.83
N PRO A 908 87.06 -19.96 -15.75
CA PRO A 908 86.07 -19.99 -14.63
C PRO A 908 85.08 -18.78 -14.72
N GLY A 909 84.47 -18.15 -13.69
CA GLY A 909 84.49 -18.28 -12.21
C GLY A 909 83.65 -17.21 -11.47
N ASN A 910 83.63 -17.26 -10.12
CA ASN A 910 83.06 -16.30 -9.12
C ASN A 910 81.55 -15.98 -9.09
N HIS A 911 80.92 -15.65 -7.94
CA HIS A 911 80.75 -16.46 -6.71
C HIS A 911 79.63 -15.90 -5.77
N LYS A 912 78.91 -16.83 -5.09
CA LYS A 912 78.52 -16.95 -3.64
C LYS A 912 78.43 -15.68 -2.74
N VAL A 913 77.62 -15.62 -1.66
CA VAL A 913 77.34 -16.66 -0.62
C VAL A 913 75.82 -16.88 -0.30
N LEU A 914 75.36 -16.81 0.97
CA LEU A 914 74.10 -17.42 1.46
C LEU A 914 73.75 -17.02 2.93
N ARG A 915 72.45 -17.10 3.31
CA ARG A 915 71.86 -16.95 4.69
C ARG A 915 71.98 -15.54 5.33
N GLY A 916 71.29 -15.18 6.43
CA GLY A 916 70.14 -15.81 7.14
C GLY A 916 70.17 -15.65 8.68
N SER A 917 68.98 -15.59 9.31
CA SER A 917 68.67 -15.72 10.77
C SER A 917 68.64 -14.47 11.70
N ILE A 918 67.45 -14.28 12.33
CA ILE A 918 67.18 -14.18 13.79
C ILE A 918 67.48 -12.89 14.61
N ASP A 919 66.46 -12.55 15.44
CA ASP A 919 66.40 -11.80 16.72
C ASP A 919 66.31 -10.24 16.89
N HIS A 920 65.17 -9.87 17.50
CA HIS A 920 64.94 -8.97 18.66
C HIS A 920 65.20 -7.44 18.67
N LYS A 921 64.14 -6.75 19.15
CA LYS A 921 64.04 -5.63 20.14
C LYS A 921 63.59 -4.22 19.68
N SER A 922 62.92 -3.57 20.64
CA SER A 922 62.66 -2.12 20.83
C SER A 922 61.83 -1.33 19.80
N SER A 923 60.57 -1.12 20.19
CA SER A 923 59.88 0.19 20.19
C SER A 923 60.56 1.17 21.20
N PRO A 924 60.15 2.45 21.42
CA PRO A 924 58.84 3.07 21.13
C PRO A 924 58.85 4.59 20.73
N GLN A 925 57.68 5.25 20.85
CA GLN A 925 57.47 6.71 21.04
C GLN A 925 57.83 7.65 19.86
N ALA A 926 57.26 8.86 19.74
CA ALA A 926 56.02 9.46 20.29
C ALA A 926 55.69 10.76 19.53
N GLU A 927 54.46 11.28 19.70
CA GLU A 927 54.10 12.72 19.58
C GLU A 927 54.33 13.41 18.21
N SER A 928 53.91 14.66 17.98
CA SER A 928 52.63 15.33 18.30
C SER A 928 52.49 16.60 17.42
N ASN A 929 51.28 17.18 17.35
CA ASN A 929 51.04 18.60 16.99
C ASN A 929 51.35 19.02 15.51
N ASN A 930 50.81 20.10 14.92
CA ASN A 930 49.75 21.01 15.39
C ASN A 930 48.94 21.68 14.25
N CYS A 931 47.76 22.18 14.60
CA CYS A 931 47.09 23.43 14.19
C CYS A 931 47.21 24.04 12.76
N HIS A 932 46.03 24.28 12.14
CA HIS A 932 45.54 25.54 11.52
C HIS A 932 46.36 26.21 10.35
N ALA A 933 45.83 27.11 9.51
CA ALA A 933 44.52 27.80 9.44
C ALA A 933 44.09 28.15 7.99
N GLU A 934 42.78 28.39 7.80
CA GLU A 934 42.14 29.51 7.05
C GLU A 934 42.47 29.94 5.60
N THR A 935 41.39 30.38 4.90
CA THR A 935 41.31 31.43 3.84
C THR A 935 41.94 31.20 2.43
N SER A 936 41.44 31.76 1.31
CA SER A 936 40.13 32.37 0.99
C SER A 936 39.92 32.64 -0.53
N SER A 937 38.69 33.09 -0.87
CA SER A 937 38.38 34.23 -1.79
C SER A 937 38.64 34.19 -3.32
N TYR A 938 37.51 34.25 -4.05
CA TYR A 938 37.15 35.20 -5.12
C TYR A 938 37.75 35.22 -6.55
N SER A 939 36.85 35.62 -7.46
CA SER A 939 36.90 35.84 -8.91
C SER A 939 37.83 36.98 -9.40
N PRO A 940 38.04 37.14 -10.72
CA PRO A 940 37.17 38.05 -11.50
C PRO A 940 36.84 37.56 -12.94
N ALA A 941 36.31 38.46 -13.81
CA ALA A 941 35.76 38.18 -15.15
C ALA A 941 36.11 39.31 -16.17
N ILE A 942 35.35 39.43 -17.29
CA ILE A 942 35.45 40.45 -18.37
C ILE A 942 36.58 40.10 -19.40
N THR A 943 36.53 40.32 -20.73
CA THR A 943 35.88 41.27 -21.70
C THR A 943 35.46 40.51 -23.03
N GLU A 944 34.90 41.02 -24.16
CA GLU A 944 34.44 42.37 -24.61
C GLU A 944 33.23 42.40 -25.63
N LYS A 945 33.45 42.34 -26.96
CA LYS A 945 32.57 42.85 -28.06
C LYS A 945 32.85 42.14 -29.42
N ASN A 946 32.19 42.37 -30.58
CA ASN A 946 30.83 42.77 -31.02
C ASN A 946 30.94 43.30 -32.48
N TRP A 947 30.16 42.83 -33.48
CA TRP A 947 30.06 43.44 -34.83
C TRP A 947 28.71 43.14 -35.52
N HIS A 948 28.23 44.09 -36.34
CA HIS A 948 27.00 44.02 -37.16
C HIS A 948 27.33 43.50 -38.61
N SER A 949 26.45 43.29 -39.61
CA SER A 949 25.16 43.92 -39.98
C SER A 949 24.26 43.06 -40.92
N GLN A 950 23.00 43.51 -41.10
CA GLN A 950 22.11 43.53 -42.29
C GLN A 950 22.60 42.99 -43.67
N ALA A 951 21.76 42.51 -44.61
CA ALA A 951 20.29 42.29 -44.68
C ALA A 951 19.87 41.45 -45.94
N GLN A 952 18.55 41.26 -46.14
CA GLN A 952 17.72 41.23 -47.39
C GLN A 952 18.39 41.05 -48.79
N SER A 953 17.77 40.44 -49.83
CA SER A 953 16.49 39.70 -50.02
C SER A 953 16.31 39.19 -51.48
N SER A 954 15.33 38.28 -51.72
CA SER A 954 14.63 38.09 -53.04
C SER A 954 15.44 37.41 -54.18
N SER A 955 14.89 36.94 -55.34
CA SER A 955 13.55 36.47 -55.75
C SER A 955 13.51 35.87 -57.19
N LYS A 956 12.38 35.25 -57.59
CA LYS A 956 11.86 34.94 -58.97
C LYS A 956 12.60 33.85 -59.79
N GLY A 957 11.97 33.20 -60.79
CA GLY A 957 10.58 33.19 -61.33
C GLY A 957 10.35 31.85 -62.07
N TYR A 958 9.41 31.55 -63.00
CA TYR A 958 8.26 32.16 -63.73
C TYR A 958 7.37 30.96 -64.23
N ASN A 959 6.14 30.96 -64.79
CA ASN A 959 5.06 31.88 -65.22
C ASN A 959 3.70 31.14 -64.95
N VAL A 960 2.44 31.63 -65.02
CA VAL A 960 1.66 32.65 -65.78
C VAL A 960 0.98 32.13 -67.08
N PHE A 961 -0.28 32.58 -67.34
CA PHE A 961 -1.29 32.22 -68.36
C PHE A 961 -2.14 30.93 -68.12
N ALA A 962 -3.45 30.83 -68.47
CA ALA A 962 -4.54 31.82 -68.70
C ALA A 962 -5.93 31.14 -68.88
N GLY A 963 -7.03 31.92 -68.88
CA GLY A 963 -8.41 31.52 -69.25
C GLY A 963 -9.26 30.97 -68.09
N HIS A 964 -10.47 31.45 -67.76
CA HIS A 964 -11.72 31.58 -68.54
C HIS A 964 -12.21 30.26 -69.15
N SER A 965 -13.22 29.61 -68.52
CA SER A 965 -14.57 29.55 -69.11
C SER A 965 -15.66 29.02 -68.15
N VAL A 966 -16.88 29.41 -68.46
CA VAL A 966 -18.18 29.07 -67.85
C VAL A 966 -18.53 27.58 -67.99
N LYS A 967 -19.13 26.95 -66.96
CA LYS A 967 -20.41 26.18 -67.03
C LYS A 967 -20.72 25.31 -65.80
N HIS A 968 -21.94 25.46 -65.28
CA HIS A 968 -22.72 24.30 -64.82
C HIS A 968 -23.14 23.46 -66.05
N PRO A 969 -23.18 22.14 -65.95
CA PRO A 969 -24.46 21.46 -65.67
C PRO A 969 -24.55 21.00 -64.19
N VAL A 970 -25.72 20.85 -63.54
CA VAL A 970 -27.09 20.50 -63.96
C VAL A 970 -27.24 19.02 -64.36
N SER A 971 -27.73 18.25 -63.37
CA SER A 971 -28.53 17.02 -63.42
C SER A 971 -28.57 16.15 -64.69
N GLY A 972 -28.46 14.83 -64.48
CA GLY A 972 -29.22 13.85 -65.26
C GLY A 972 -29.06 12.40 -64.77
N THR A 973 -30.10 11.56 -64.75
CA THR A 973 -31.56 11.84 -64.76
C THR A 973 -32.34 10.57 -64.37
N GLY A 974 -33.53 10.73 -63.77
CA GLY A 974 -34.54 9.66 -63.63
C GLY A 974 -34.30 8.67 -62.48
N SER A 975 -35.32 8.03 -61.91
CA SER A 975 -36.78 8.24 -62.04
C SER A 975 -37.41 8.08 -60.64
N LEU A 976 -38.48 8.77 -60.25
CA LEU A 976 -39.86 8.63 -60.76
C LEU A 976 -40.32 7.15 -60.80
N SER A 977 -41.51 6.77 -60.29
CA SER A 977 -42.65 7.60 -59.87
C SER A 977 -43.45 7.05 -58.69
N SER A 978 -44.32 7.92 -58.20
CA SER A 978 -45.37 7.75 -57.20
C SER A 978 -46.25 6.49 -57.31
N ARG A 979 -46.80 6.09 -56.15
CA ARG A 979 -48.26 6.11 -55.96
C ARG A 979 -48.66 6.32 -54.49
N THR A 980 -49.40 7.40 -54.26
CA THR A 980 -50.32 7.55 -53.13
C THR A 980 -51.50 6.58 -53.28
N CYS A 981 -52.20 6.26 -52.18
CA CYS A 981 -53.67 6.28 -52.10
C CYS A 981 -54.20 5.86 -50.71
N HIS A 982 -55.26 6.55 -50.25
CA HIS A 982 -56.30 6.21 -49.23
C HIS A 982 -55.83 5.73 -47.83
N ALA A 983 -56.28 6.30 -46.69
CA ALA A 983 -57.62 6.68 -46.19
C ALA A 983 -58.43 5.51 -45.60
N ALA A 984 -59.06 5.76 -44.44
CA ALA A 984 -59.88 4.80 -43.67
C ALA A 984 -61.29 4.61 -44.28
N PRO A 985 -62.12 3.69 -43.72
CA PRO A 985 -63.20 4.19 -42.85
C PRO A 985 -63.74 3.22 -41.73
N ASP A 986 -64.73 3.75 -40.99
CA ASP A 986 -65.93 3.09 -40.38
C ASP A 986 -66.01 2.50 -38.94
N HIS A 987 -67.26 2.58 -38.43
CA HIS A 987 -67.84 2.31 -37.09
C HIS A 987 -68.92 1.19 -37.19
N PRO A 988 -69.76 0.80 -36.17
CA PRO A 988 -70.03 1.28 -34.80
C PRO A 988 -69.90 0.12 -33.75
N GLY A 989 -70.63 -0.06 -32.61
CA GLY A 989 -71.66 0.69 -31.85
C GLY A 989 -72.40 -0.16 -30.79
N LEU A 990 -73.07 0.48 -29.80
CA LEU A 990 -74.05 -0.05 -28.79
C LEU A 990 -73.47 -1.07 -27.74
N SER A 991 -73.57 -0.96 -26.40
CA SER A 991 -74.54 -0.49 -25.37
C SER A 991 -75.57 -1.57 -24.91
N PRO A 992 -76.26 -1.49 -23.73
CA PRO A 992 -76.19 -0.54 -22.58
C PRO A 992 -76.30 -1.21 -21.16
N SER A 993 -76.30 -0.43 -20.05
CA SER A 993 -77.27 -0.56 -18.91
C SER A 993 -77.02 0.37 -17.68
N ARG A 994 -78.02 0.43 -16.77
CA ARG A 994 -78.27 1.34 -15.61
C ARG A 994 -77.43 0.99 -14.36
N GLY A 995 -77.31 1.79 -13.28
CA GLY A 995 -77.73 3.19 -13.01
C GLY A 995 -78.32 3.46 -11.59
N ALA A 996 -77.77 4.46 -10.86
CA ALA A 996 -78.32 5.13 -9.63
C ALA A 996 -78.47 4.28 -8.32
N PRO A 997 -78.79 4.84 -7.12
CA PRO A 997 -79.04 6.24 -6.71
C PRO A 997 -78.13 6.75 -5.54
N ALA A 998 -78.54 7.79 -4.78
CA ALA A 998 -77.71 8.47 -3.75
C ALA A 998 -78.51 9.12 -2.58
N LYS A 999 -77.78 9.60 -1.54
CA LYS A 999 -78.21 10.52 -0.44
C LYS A 999 -79.19 9.93 0.62
N PRO A 1000 -79.47 10.58 1.78
CA PRO A 1000 -79.17 11.97 2.21
C PRO A 1000 -78.52 12.16 3.61
N ASP A 1001 -78.41 13.43 4.02
CA ASP A 1001 -77.83 13.97 5.26
C ASP A 1001 -78.77 13.95 6.49
N SER A 1002 -78.24 13.95 7.73
CA SER A 1002 -78.85 14.70 8.86
C SER A 1002 -77.92 15.02 10.05
N LYS A 1003 -77.89 16.31 10.38
CA LYS A 1003 -77.68 17.06 11.66
C LYS A 1003 -77.16 16.38 12.94
N ASN A 1004 -76.22 17.10 13.60
CA ASN A 1004 -76.13 17.40 15.05
C ASN A 1004 -75.93 16.24 16.07
N ASP A 1005 -75.30 16.43 17.25
CA ASP A 1005 -75.07 17.68 18.02
C ASP A 1005 -73.69 17.72 18.78
N LEU A 1006 -73.53 18.68 19.72
CA LEU A 1006 -72.27 19.24 20.23
C LEU A 1006 -71.34 18.39 21.16
N ALA A 1007 -70.03 18.61 20.95
CA ALA A 1007 -68.97 18.95 21.94
C ALA A 1007 -68.19 17.89 22.79
N GLN A 1008 -66.85 18.09 22.75
CA GLN A 1008 -65.83 17.88 23.80
C GLN A 1008 -65.62 16.49 24.47
N LYS A 1009 -64.58 15.75 24.01
CA LYS A 1009 -63.23 15.78 24.66
C LYS A 1009 -62.15 15.04 23.87
N GLN A 1010 -60.90 15.28 24.25
CA GLN A 1010 -59.65 14.93 23.55
C GLN A 1010 -59.47 13.44 23.21
N ARG A 1011 -58.97 13.12 22.00
CA ARG A 1011 -58.05 11.99 21.75
C ARG A 1011 -57.29 12.14 20.42
N THR A 1012 -56.07 11.62 20.37
CA THR A 1012 -55.13 11.75 19.25
C THR A 1012 -55.43 10.81 18.08
N PRO A 1013 -55.40 11.28 16.82
CA PRO A 1013 -55.58 10.41 15.65
C PRO A 1013 -54.28 9.67 15.26
N ARG A 1014 -54.38 8.35 15.10
CA ARG A 1014 -53.30 7.51 14.56
C ARG A 1014 -52.96 7.93 13.12
N ARG A 1015 -51.67 8.17 12.81
CA ARG A 1015 -51.22 8.16 11.41
C ARG A 1015 -51.19 6.72 10.89
N ARG A 1016 -51.75 6.49 9.69
CA ARG A 1016 -51.61 5.22 8.95
C ARG A 1016 -50.12 4.98 8.66
N CYS A 1017 -49.65 3.76 8.87
CA CYS A 1017 -48.38 3.32 8.30
C CYS A 1017 -48.52 3.26 6.77
N GLN A 1018 -47.88 4.18 6.05
CA GLN A 1018 -47.43 3.89 4.69
C GLN A 1018 -46.15 3.07 4.81
N GLN A 1019 -46.01 2.00 4.02
CA GLN A 1019 -44.72 1.32 3.91
C GLN A 1019 -43.69 2.30 3.29
N PRO A 1020 -42.50 2.47 3.90
CA PRO A 1020 -41.47 3.29 3.28
C PRO A 1020 -41.02 2.64 1.96
N LYS A 1021 -40.99 3.43 0.88
CA LYS A 1021 -40.49 2.96 -0.42
C LYS A 1021 -39.00 2.62 -0.27
N MET A 1022 -38.62 1.37 -0.52
CA MET A 1022 -37.22 0.97 -0.49
C MET A 1022 -36.43 1.66 -1.62
N LEU A 1023 -35.52 2.55 -1.24
CA LEU A 1023 -34.48 3.08 -2.12
C LEU A 1023 -33.22 2.20 -2.02
N SER A 1024 -33.33 0.95 -2.49
CA SER A 1024 -32.16 0.12 -2.76
C SER A 1024 -31.44 0.68 -4.00
N SER A 1025 -30.27 1.32 -3.81
CA SER A 1025 -29.48 1.80 -4.96
C SER A 1025 -28.68 0.63 -5.57
N PRO A 1026 -28.38 0.66 -6.89
CA PRO A 1026 -27.52 -0.37 -7.51
C PRO A 1026 -26.12 -0.48 -6.88
N GLU A 1027 -25.67 0.56 -6.17
CA GLU A 1027 -24.36 0.61 -5.50
C GLU A 1027 -24.31 -0.31 -4.27
N ASP A 1028 -25.44 -0.54 -3.59
CA ASP A 1028 -25.49 -1.38 -2.39
C ASP A 1028 -25.22 -2.86 -2.70
N THR A 1029 -25.56 -3.29 -3.93
CA THR A 1029 -25.18 -4.60 -4.46
C THR A 1029 -23.65 -4.74 -4.60
N MET A 1030 -22.89 -3.67 -4.84
CA MET A 1030 -21.44 -3.77 -5.05
C MET A 1030 -20.68 -4.07 -3.76
N TYR A 1031 -21.08 -3.55 -2.61
CA TYR A 1031 -20.39 -3.82 -1.34
C TYR A 1031 -20.36 -5.32 -1.03
N TYR A 1032 -21.51 -5.99 -1.17
CA TYR A 1032 -21.58 -7.44 -1.01
C TYR A 1032 -21.01 -8.20 -2.22
N ASN A 1033 -21.19 -7.73 -3.46
CA ASN A 1033 -20.72 -8.46 -4.65
C ASN A 1033 -19.22 -8.29 -4.97
N GLN A 1034 -18.49 -7.33 -4.40
CA GLN A 1034 -17.03 -7.26 -4.57
C GLN A 1034 -16.30 -8.29 -3.71
N LEU A 1035 -16.83 -8.60 -2.52
CA LEU A 1035 -16.37 -9.74 -1.71
C LEU A 1035 -17.00 -11.06 -2.18
N ASN A 1036 -18.32 -11.11 -2.40
CA ASN A 1036 -19.03 -12.37 -2.68
C ASN A 1036 -19.17 -12.72 -4.18
N GLY A 1037 -19.23 -11.75 -5.09
CA GLY A 1037 -19.33 -12.02 -6.55
C GLY A 1037 -18.03 -12.57 -7.14
N THR A 1038 -16.90 -12.28 -6.49
CA THR A 1038 -15.60 -12.88 -6.80
C THR A 1038 -15.56 -14.39 -6.47
N LEU A 1039 -16.45 -14.89 -5.59
CA LEU A 1039 -16.58 -16.31 -5.25
C LEU A 1039 -17.08 -17.15 -6.44
N GLU A 1040 -17.90 -16.58 -7.34
CA GLU A 1040 -18.32 -17.26 -8.58
C GLU A 1040 -17.30 -17.08 -9.72
N TYR A 1041 -16.56 -15.96 -9.73
CA TYR A 1041 -15.78 -15.56 -10.91
C TYR A 1041 -14.47 -16.34 -11.12
N GLN A 1042 -13.97 -17.06 -10.09
CA GLN A 1042 -12.92 -18.06 -10.27
C GLN A 1042 -13.45 -19.41 -10.82
N GLY A 1043 -14.76 -19.52 -11.08
CA GLY A 1043 -15.46 -20.80 -11.24
C GLY A 1043 -16.06 -21.17 -12.61
N SER A 1044 -16.02 -20.34 -13.67
CA SER A 1044 -16.43 -20.83 -15.03
C SER A 1044 -16.12 -19.99 -16.28
N LYS A 1045 -15.67 -20.71 -17.32
CA LYS A 1045 -16.06 -20.58 -18.75
C LYS A 1045 -15.97 -19.20 -19.42
N ARG A 1046 -14.77 -18.82 -19.88
CA ARG A 1046 -14.64 -18.01 -21.10
C ARG A 1046 -15.17 -18.81 -22.30
N LYS A 1047 -16.13 -18.27 -23.06
CA LYS A 1047 -16.61 -18.89 -24.31
C LYS A 1047 -15.48 -18.88 -25.36
N PRO A 1048 -15.31 -19.94 -26.18
CA PRO A 1048 -14.32 -19.94 -27.24
C PRO A 1048 -14.66 -18.91 -28.32
N ARG A 1049 -13.69 -18.06 -28.69
CA ARG A 1049 -13.77 -17.34 -29.98
C ARG A 1049 -13.60 -18.35 -31.11
N LYS A 1050 -14.35 -18.18 -32.20
CA LYS A 1050 -14.29 -19.06 -33.37
C LYS A 1050 -12.85 -19.14 -33.90
N LEU A 1051 -12.39 -20.35 -34.25
CA LEU A 1051 -11.17 -20.51 -35.01
C LEU A 1051 -11.32 -19.80 -36.37
N GLY A 1052 -10.48 -18.80 -36.61
CA GLY A 1052 -10.11 -18.41 -37.97
C GLY A 1052 -9.24 -19.50 -38.59
N GLN A 1053 -9.32 -19.67 -39.91
CA GLN A 1053 -8.61 -20.75 -40.61
C GLN A 1053 -7.09 -20.63 -40.46
N ILE A 1054 -6.43 -21.78 -40.31
CA ILE A 1054 -4.97 -21.89 -40.34
C ILE A 1054 -4.50 -21.46 -41.74
N LYS A 1055 -3.73 -20.37 -41.82
CA LYS A 1055 -2.87 -20.10 -42.98
C LYS A 1055 -1.50 -20.70 -42.73
N VAL A 1056 -0.98 -21.40 -43.73
CA VAL A 1056 0.41 -21.88 -43.75
C VAL A 1056 1.34 -20.67 -43.89
N LEU A 1057 2.51 -20.72 -43.26
CA LEU A 1057 3.54 -19.69 -43.38
C LEU A 1057 4.32 -19.90 -44.68
N ASP A 1058 4.20 -18.95 -45.61
CA ASP A 1058 5.13 -18.83 -46.73
C ASP A 1058 6.55 -18.47 -46.24
N ARG A 1059 7.56 -18.84 -47.01
CA ARG A 1059 8.97 -18.75 -46.62
C ARG A 1059 9.63 -17.40 -46.90
N GLU A 1060 8.90 -16.44 -47.46
CA GLU A 1060 9.45 -15.20 -48.02
C GLU A 1060 8.67 -13.99 -47.50
N ASP A 1061 9.01 -13.53 -46.29
CA ASP A 1061 8.53 -12.26 -45.73
C ASP A 1061 9.75 -11.34 -45.47
N GLU A 1062 9.76 -10.16 -46.08
CA GLU A 1062 10.95 -9.31 -46.19
C GLU A 1062 11.30 -8.52 -44.93
N TYR A 1063 10.46 -8.56 -43.90
CA TYR A 1063 10.60 -7.79 -42.66
C TYR A 1063 11.98 -7.92 -41.97
N TYR A 1064 12.68 -9.03 -42.17
CA TYR A 1064 13.98 -9.32 -41.54
C TYR A 1064 15.22 -8.77 -42.29
N LYS A 1065 15.08 -8.08 -43.43
CA LYS A 1065 16.23 -7.56 -44.21
C LYS A 1065 16.78 -6.19 -43.77
N SER A 1066 16.06 -5.44 -42.94
CA SER A 1066 16.30 -3.99 -42.72
C SER A 1066 17.24 -3.60 -41.58
N LEU A 1067 17.77 -4.55 -40.79
CA LEU A 1067 18.62 -4.25 -39.63
C LEU A 1067 20.12 -4.50 -39.89
N SER A 1068 20.85 -3.43 -40.22
CA SER A 1068 22.32 -3.39 -40.22
C SER A 1068 22.85 -2.04 -39.67
N PRO A 1069 24.11 -1.95 -39.18
CA PRO A 1069 24.42 -1.05 -38.05
C PRO A 1069 25.31 0.17 -38.36
N VAL A 1070 25.04 1.27 -37.64
CA VAL A 1070 25.80 2.53 -37.51
C VAL A 1070 25.43 3.11 -36.13
N ASP A 1071 26.28 3.66 -35.26
CA ASP A 1071 27.75 3.57 -35.10
C ASP A 1071 28.09 3.71 -33.59
N SER A 1072 29.36 3.59 -33.19
CA SER A 1072 29.77 3.67 -31.78
C SER A 1072 31.08 4.44 -31.53
N ILE A 1073 31.07 5.34 -30.56
CA ILE A 1073 32.24 6.07 -30.00
C ILE A 1073 32.16 6.02 -28.44
N PRO A 1074 33.19 6.39 -27.66
CA PRO A 1074 33.89 5.39 -26.84
C PRO A 1074 33.75 5.58 -25.32
N GLU A 1075 34.23 4.60 -24.55
CA GLU A 1075 34.52 4.72 -23.12
C GLU A 1075 36.03 4.55 -22.87
N ASP A 1076 36.54 5.21 -21.84
CA ASP A 1076 37.96 5.29 -21.49
C ASP A 1076 38.43 4.17 -20.53
N ASP A 1077 39.73 3.88 -20.55
CA ASP A 1077 40.36 2.91 -19.66
C ASP A 1077 40.54 3.46 -18.23
N SER A 1078 40.13 2.68 -17.23
CA SER A 1078 40.79 2.71 -15.91
C SER A 1078 40.82 1.31 -15.32
N THR A 1079 42.00 0.87 -14.88
CA THR A 1079 42.24 -0.48 -14.35
C THR A 1079 42.94 -0.40 -13.01
N HIS A 1080 42.50 -1.23 -12.04
CA HIS A 1080 43.37 -1.82 -11.03
C HIS A 1080 42.74 -3.12 -10.47
N PRO A 1081 43.54 -4.09 -9.98
CA PRO A 1081 43.10 -5.47 -9.79
C PRO A 1081 42.79 -5.85 -8.33
N PHE A 1082 42.01 -6.92 -8.15
CA PHE A 1082 42.00 -7.70 -6.92
C PHE A 1082 42.33 -9.18 -7.21
N PHE A 1083 43.28 -9.71 -6.44
CA PHE A 1083 43.68 -11.12 -6.47
C PHE A 1083 42.72 -11.99 -5.66
N PHE A 1084 42.56 -13.25 -6.08
CA PHE A 1084 42.27 -14.37 -5.19
C PHE A 1084 43.39 -15.40 -5.33
N PRO A 1085 44.04 -15.85 -4.24
CA PRO A 1085 45.09 -16.85 -4.29
C PRO A 1085 44.51 -18.26 -4.51
N SER A 1086 45.30 -19.15 -5.10
CA SER A 1086 44.88 -20.52 -5.42
C SER A 1086 45.74 -21.59 -4.72
N SER A 1087 45.05 -22.63 -4.24
CA SER A 1087 45.59 -23.93 -3.79
C SER A 1087 44.47 -24.95 -4.11
N SER A 1088 44.66 -26.13 -4.74
CA SER A 1088 45.81 -27.02 -4.94
C SER A 1088 46.27 -27.67 -3.62
N LYS A 1089 46.15 -28.99 -3.38
CA LYS A 1089 45.74 -30.19 -4.16
C LYS A 1089 44.97 -31.13 -3.17
N GLY A 1090 44.33 -32.26 -3.48
CA GLY A 1090 44.17 -33.07 -4.69
C GLY A 1090 44.34 -34.58 -4.35
N ALA A 1091 43.56 -35.47 -4.98
CA ALA A 1091 43.47 -36.93 -4.74
C ALA A 1091 42.75 -37.34 -3.42
N SER A 1092 42.19 -38.55 -3.21
CA SER A 1092 42.14 -39.80 -4.02
C SER A 1092 40.98 -40.75 -3.59
N PHE A 1093 40.52 -41.64 -4.50
CA PHE A 1093 39.59 -42.79 -4.28
C PHE A 1093 38.17 -42.42 -3.73
N ALA A 1094 37.02 -42.95 -4.16
CA ALA A 1094 36.54 -44.24 -4.70
C ALA A 1094 35.91 -45.17 -3.64
N GLN A 1095 34.76 -45.78 -4.01
CA GLN A 1095 33.95 -46.73 -3.23
C GLN A 1095 33.45 -46.24 -1.85
N HIS A 1096 32.22 -45.72 -1.81
CA HIS A 1096 31.09 -46.61 -1.55
C HIS A 1096 29.76 -46.10 -2.11
#